data_AF-A0A7X6ULR3-F1
#
_entry.id   AF-A0A7X6ULR3-F1
#
_cell.length_a   1.000
_cell.length_b   1.000
_cell.length_c   1.000
_cell.angle_alpha   90.00
_cell.angle_beta   90.00
_cell.angle_gamma   90.00
#
_symmetry.space_group_name_H-M   'P 1'
#
loop_
_entity.id
_entity.type
_entity.pdbx_description
1 polymer ?
#
loop_
_entity_poly.entity_id
_entity_poly.type
_entity_poly.pdbx_seq_one_letter_code
_entity_poly.pdbx_strand_id
1 'polypeptide(L)'
;AATGVAPTDWTLQLSGAKDESVTKAYFEQGLACPSSGHQVFWTDDKGTPDISDDDVWGGVPLWLLVAMVDDNPDVGGKHINFNEALAEEGYQVKVVADDGTTVTLDSTAIAKNNSYIIANTLNGQALPLEIGSEKGWPLYLIGSAVSGEKQVGNIVRIELSGLPEPDPVIPELHIVKYGDDGTTVIEEETLTYIDMQSLFDVIGDGTTVYKYEGITNNADDIWDAAETYPGGFKIANAVKGTLVKDLVERVGGMGTGTDIVFKAKDDWETTLPYSSIYTDPSVQARQGDAILAWYADGKYVPEYQDGMRLFFTPDDQIYGQWDMHETLPEAYWHYYYDSYNKVMYPSCAGLSPKYITEIKVYSTPAEGWTLNLDGQGIGGLVKDISKTYFESALTCTMGANHKATYIDSQNRTWAGMPLWFLAGFVDDTDQHSDNAFNNDLANAGYQVIITAEDGYSVTIESQDIIRNNDYIVANTLDGFNISEADDNWPLKLVGPKVSGSNSIGNIVSIELVSSSSLLTPPALTADTDENKVGQAIEITFTGDAAWENAIYSILVNGLNVADTRYTVSSGKIAIAENVFTEAKDYTVDIKATGYEDASVVQTINSDKAVYSVAPVTDSAYTIGETAAGIKTMTVNAGISGFSYFAVDIEPVSSHSGLETAVFTHLRNGSQLQINSTRADFDQVGTAQAGFNVKAGDIIRVYIVDSLTNAVDHNPVFFQ
;
A
#
# COMPACT_ATOMS: atom_id res chain seq x y z
N ALA A 1 -27.47 -54.31 -15.45
CA ALA A 1 -26.07 -54.14 -15.87
C ALA A 1 -25.27 -53.82 -14.62
N ALA A 2 -24.47 -54.78 -14.17
CA ALA A 2 -23.50 -54.61 -13.09
C ALA A 2 -22.31 -55.49 -13.47
N THR A 3 -21.30 -54.89 -14.05
CA THR A 3 -19.96 -55.49 -14.16
C THR A 3 -19.47 -55.66 -12.72
N GLY A 4 -19.29 -56.89 -12.23
CA GLY A 4 -18.89 -57.20 -10.85
C GLY A 4 -17.46 -56.79 -10.49
N VAL A 5 -17.07 -55.56 -10.79
CA VAL A 5 -15.81 -54.92 -10.40
C VAL A 5 -16.17 -53.89 -9.33
N ALA A 6 -15.60 -54.04 -8.13
CA ALA A 6 -15.78 -53.07 -7.05
C ALA A 6 -15.29 -51.68 -7.49
N PRO A 7 -15.95 -50.59 -7.07
CA PRO A 7 -15.38 -49.25 -7.19
C PRO A 7 -13.97 -49.23 -6.58
N THR A 8 -13.05 -48.45 -7.14
CA THR A 8 -11.64 -48.45 -6.68
C THR A 8 -11.39 -47.53 -5.49
N ASP A 9 -12.35 -46.68 -5.14
CA ASP A 9 -12.20 -45.60 -4.18
C ASP A 9 -13.44 -45.44 -3.30
N TRP A 10 -13.27 -44.88 -2.11
CA TRP A 10 -14.31 -44.68 -1.10
C TRP A 10 -13.93 -43.55 -0.13
N THR A 11 -14.92 -43.02 0.60
CA THR A 11 -14.71 -42.03 1.67
C THR A 11 -15.56 -42.40 2.87
N LEU A 12 -14.93 -42.48 4.04
CA LEU A 12 -15.57 -42.67 5.34
C LEU A 12 -15.85 -41.30 5.97
N GLN A 13 -17.09 -41.07 6.35
CA GLN A 13 -17.51 -39.85 7.05
C GLN A 13 -17.43 -40.04 8.56
N LEU A 14 -16.85 -39.07 9.27
CA LEU A 14 -16.76 -39.05 10.73
C LEU A 14 -17.47 -37.81 11.25
N SER A 15 -18.28 -37.95 12.30
CA SER A 15 -19.03 -36.83 12.89
C SER A 15 -19.05 -36.94 14.42
N GLY A 16 -18.75 -35.83 15.11
CA GLY A 16 -18.68 -35.73 16.56
C GLY A 16 -18.58 -34.27 17.02
N ALA A 17 -17.57 -33.94 17.85
CA ALA A 17 -17.25 -32.56 18.23
C ALA A 17 -16.83 -31.68 17.03
N LYS A 18 -16.41 -32.33 15.93
CA LYS A 18 -16.21 -31.78 14.59
C LYS A 18 -16.53 -32.85 13.54
N ASP A 19 -16.64 -32.46 12.28
CA ASP A 19 -16.85 -33.37 11.15
C ASP A 19 -15.55 -33.56 10.36
N GLU A 20 -15.27 -34.79 9.94
CA GLU A 20 -14.08 -35.16 9.17
C GLU A 20 -14.39 -36.16 8.06
N SER A 21 -13.61 -36.11 6.98
CA SER A 21 -13.73 -37.03 5.83
C SER A 21 -12.43 -37.80 5.61
N VAL A 22 -12.50 -39.12 5.76
CA VAL A 22 -11.36 -40.03 5.58
C VAL A 22 -11.46 -40.72 4.22
N THR A 23 -10.68 -40.24 3.25
CA THR A 23 -10.57 -40.91 1.94
C THR A 23 -9.82 -42.23 2.06
N LYS A 24 -10.05 -43.16 1.13
CA LYS A 24 -9.28 -44.41 1.03
C LYS A 24 -7.77 -44.15 1.04
N ALA A 25 -7.30 -43.17 0.25
CA ALA A 25 -5.89 -42.83 0.16
C ALA A 25 -5.34 -42.34 1.51
N TYR A 26 -6.08 -41.50 2.24
CA TYR A 26 -5.68 -41.04 3.58
C TYR A 26 -5.64 -42.19 4.59
N PHE A 27 -6.65 -43.06 4.55
CA PHE A 27 -6.70 -44.26 5.40
C PHE A 27 -5.50 -45.19 5.16
N GLU A 28 -5.18 -45.49 3.90
CA GLU A 28 -4.06 -46.35 3.52
C GLU A 28 -2.70 -45.72 3.81
N GLN A 29 -2.57 -44.39 3.69
CA GLN A 29 -1.38 -43.67 4.15
C GLN A 29 -1.21 -43.75 5.67
N GLY A 30 -2.31 -43.63 6.42
CA GLY A 30 -2.33 -43.82 7.87
C GLY A 30 -1.82 -45.20 8.29
N LEU A 31 -2.25 -46.25 7.59
CA LEU A 31 -1.77 -47.62 7.79
C LEU A 31 -0.28 -47.80 7.49
N ALA A 32 0.23 -47.11 6.47
CA ALA A 32 1.64 -47.19 6.05
C ALA A 32 2.60 -46.38 6.93
N CYS A 33 2.09 -45.59 7.88
CA CYS A 33 2.90 -44.74 8.75
C CYS A 33 3.79 -45.59 9.69
N PRO A 34 5.14 -45.51 9.58
CA PRO A 34 6.02 -46.35 10.40
C PRO A 34 5.91 -46.04 11.89
N SER A 35 5.85 -47.08 12.72
CA SER A 35 5.84 -46.96 14.20
C SER A 35 4.64 -46.18 14.79
N SER A 36 3.57 -45.97 14.01
CA SER A 36 2.38 -45.23 14.45
C SER A 36 1.41 -46.08 15.27
N GLY A 37 1.41 -47.41 15.07
CA GLY A 37 0.42 -48.31 15.65
C GLY A 37 -0.97 -48.22 14.99
N HIS A 38 -1.10 -47.52 13.86
CA HIS A 38 -2.38 -47.33 13.16
C HIS A 38 -2.87 -48.60 12.46
N GLN A 39 -1.98 -49.54 12.15
CA GLN A 39 -2.33 -50.81 11.53
C GLN A 39 -2.35 -51.93 12.56
N VAL A 40 -3.48 -52.64 12.62
CA VAL A 40 -3.65 -53.84 13.44
C VAL A 40 -4.18 -54.98 12.59
N PHE A 41 -3.90 -56.21 13.05
CA PHE A 41 -4.39 -57.42 12.43
C PHE A 41 -5.10 -58.30 13.47
N TRP A 42 -6.15 -58.97 13.04
CA TRP A 42 -6.84 -59.99 13.82
C TRP A 42 -7.03 -61.24 12.96
N THR A 43 -6.69 -62.40 13.54
CA THR A 43 -6.87 -63.70 12.91
C THR A 43 -8.14 -64.34 13.47
N ASP A 44 -9.07 -64.68 12.58
CA ASP A 44 -10.23 -65.51 12.86
C ASP A 44 -9.81 -66.99 12.83
N ASP A 45 -9.40 -67.51 13.99
CA ASP A 45 -8.99 -68.90 14.19
C ASP A 45 -10.22 -69.80 14.04
N LYS A 46 -10.27 -70.58 12.95
CA LYS A 46 -11.39 -71.51 12.66
C LYS A 46 -11.33 -72.78 13.49
N GLY A 47 -10.33 -72.92 14.36
CA GLY A 47 -10.12 -74.06 15.25
C GLY A 47 -9.72 -75.34 14.51
N THR A 48 -9.25 -75.22 13.26
CA THR A 48 -8.78 -76.35 12.46
C THR A 48 -7.26 -76.52 12.64
N PRO A 49 -6.71 -77.74 12.49
CA PRO A 49 -5.25 -77.94 12.52
C PRO A 49 -4.51 -77.25 11.37
N ASP A 50 -5.23 -76.84 10.33
CA ASP A 50 -4.69 -76.18 9.14
C ASP A 50 -4.88 -74.67 9.27
N ILE A 51 -3.88 -74.00 9.83
CA ILE A 51 -3.85 -72.54 9.99
C ILE A 51 -3.89 -71.77 8.66
N SER A 52 -3.80 -72.45 7.50
CA SER A 52 -3.96 -71.80 6.20
C SER A 52 -5.42 -71.52 5.85
N ASP A 53 -6.38 -72.08 6.60
CA ASP A 53 -7.80 -71.78 6.48
C ASP A 53 -8.23 -70.55 7.31
N ASP A 54 -7.41 -70.05 8.23
CA ASP A 54 -7.73 -68.91 9.09
C ASP A 54 -7.77 -67.59 8.30
N ASP A 55 -8.75 -66.75 8.60
CA ASP A 55 -8.93 -65.47 7.93
C ASP A 55 -8.22 -64.34 8.70
N VAL A 56 -7.30 -63.64 8.05
CA VAL A 56 -6.53 -62.52 8.63
C VAL A 56 -7.09 -61.19 8.17
N TRP A 57 -7.67 -60.45 9.10
CA TRP A 57 -8.26 -59.14 8.87
C TRP A 57 -7.28 -58.04 9.25
N GLY A 58 -7.12 -57.04 8.39
CA GLY A 58 -6.21 -55.91 8.61
C GLY A 58 -6.90 -54.56 8.39
N GLY A 59 -6.60 -53.59 9.27
CA GLY A 59 -7.12 -52.23 9.18
C GLY A 59 -6.72 -51.34 10.35
N VAL A 60 -7.55 -50.33 10.62
CA VAL A 60 -7.33 -49.30 11.66
C VAL A 60 -8.14 -49.64 12.91
N PRO A 61 -7.59 -49.53 14.13
CA PRO A 61 -8.36 -49.57 15.37
C PRO A 61 -9.48 -48.52 15.37
N LEU A 62 -10.71 -48.90 15.72
CA LEU A 62 -11.86 -48.00 15.70
C LEU A 62 -11.62 -46.71 16.53
N TRP A 63 -10.96 -46.83 17.67
CA TRP A 63 -10.69 -45.68 18.54
C TRP A 63 -9.82 -44.60 17.90
N LEU A 64 -8.94 -44.93 16.94
CA LEU A 64 -8.13 -43.94 16.23
C LEU A 64 -8.96 -43.10 15.25
N LEU A 65 -10.01 -43.68 14.68
CA LEU A 65 -10.96 -42.93 13.84
C LEU A 65 -11.87 -42.06 14.70
N VAL A 66 -12.26 -42.55 15.88
CA VAL A 66 -13.02 -41.77 16.86
C VAL A 66 -12.22 -40.59 17.39
N ALA A 67 -10.93 -40.77 17.66
CA ALA A 67 -10.00 -39.72 18.09
C ALA A 67 -9.89 -38.53 17.13
N MET A 68 -10.32 -38.70 15.87
CA MET A 68 -10.32 -37.61 14.92
C MET A 68 -11.47 -36.62 15.17
N VAL A 69 -12.49 -36.99 15.94
CA VAL A 69 -13.75 -36.22 16.06
C VAL A 69 -14.34 -36.23 17.48
N ASP A 70 -13.64 -36.72 18.50
CA ASP A 70 -14.14 -36.77 19.88
C ASP A 70 -13.99 -35.44 20.63
N ASP A 71 -13.09 -34.54 20.22
CA ASP A 71 -12.98 -33.17 20.75
C ASP A 71 -12.64 -32.10 19.67
N ASN A 72 -12.82 -30.82 20.06
CA ASN A 72 -12.49 -29.65 19.25
C ASN A 72 -12.27 -28.42 20.16
N PRO A 73 -11.05 -27.85 20.26
CA PRO A 73 -9.83 -28.29 19.58
C PRO A 73 -9.34 -29.67 20.04
N ASP A 74 -8.57 -30.36 19.18
CA ASP A 74 -7.92 -31.64 19.51
C ASP A 74 -6.91 -31.45 20.66
N VAL A 75 -7.19 -32.06 21.82
CA VAL A 75 -6.40 -31.84 23.04
C VAL A 75 -5.25 -32.84 23.10
N GLY A 76 -4.04 -32.39 22.75
CA GLY A 76 -2.82 -33.13 23.01
C GLY A 76 -1.66 -32.80 22.07
N GLY A 77 -0.54 -33.49 22.25
CA GLY A 77 0.71 -33.24 21.51
C GLY A 77 0.91 -34.11 20.27
N LYS A 78 -0.01 -35.03 19.96
CA LYS A 78 0.06 -35.86 18.74
C LYS A 78 -0.77 -35.23 17.62
N HIS A 79 -0.57 -35.74 16.41
CA HIS A 79 -1.33 -35.29 15.23
C HIS A 79 -2.81 -35.71 15.25
N ILE A 80 -3.17 -36.74 16.05
CA ILE A 80 -4.53 -37.15 16.41
C ILE A 80 -4.46 -37.64 17.87
N ASN A 81 -5.23 -37.07 18.79
CA ASN A 81 -5.27 -37.50 20.20
C ASN A 81 -6.66 -38.06 20.55
N PHE A 82 -6.71 -39.25 21.15
CA PHE A 82 -7.97 -39.80 21.67
C PHE A 82 -8.22 -39.23 23.07
N ASN A 83 -9.39 -38.64 23.28
CA ASN A 83 -9.76 -38.02 24.54
C ASN A 83 -10.32 -39.06 25.52
N GLU A 84 -9.43 -39.65 26.32
CA GLU A 84 -9.81 -40.67 27.32
C GLU A 84 -10.78 -40.14 28.38
N ALA A 85 -10.69 -38.87 28.76
CA ALA A 85 -11.58 -38.26 29.75
C ALA A 85 -13.02 -38.24 29.21
N LEU A 86 -13.21 -37.78 27.97
CA LEU A 86 -14.53 -37.82 27.32
C LEU A 86 -15.03 -39.26 27.15
N ALA A 87 -14.14 -40.20 26.82
CA ALA A 87 -14.53 -41.61 26.66
C ALA A 87 -14.96 -42.25 27.99
N GLU A 88 -14.39 -41.83 29.13
CA GLU A 88 -14.82 -42.26 30.47
C GLU A 88 -16.20 -41.71 30.84
N GLU A 89 -16.60 -40.55 30.30
CA GLU A 89 -17.95 -39.98 30.49
C GLU A 89 -19.04 -40.77 29.76
N GLY A 90 -18.68 -41.61 28.77
CA GLY A 90 -19.58 -42.63 28.23
C GLY A 90 -20.44 -42.20 27.03
N TYR A 91 -19.89 -41.41 26.09
CA TYR A 91 -20.56 -41.14 24.80
C TYR A 91 -20.70 -42.42 23.94
N GLN A 92 -21.59 -42.38 22.95
CA GLN A 92 -21.92 -43.49 22.07
C GLN A 92 -21.23 -43.35 20.71
N VAL A 93 -20.70 -44.46 20.19
CA VAL A 93 -20.01 -44.56 18.89
C VAL A 93 -20.85 -45.43 17.97
N LYS A 94 -21.43 -44.82 16.94
CA LYS A 94 -22.32 -45.49 16.00
C LYS A 94 -21.62 -45.69 14.66
N VAL A 95 -21.45 -46.94 14.25
CA VAL A 95 -20.87 -47.32 12.96
C VAL A 95 -22.01 -47.65 11.99
N VAL A 96 -22.00 -47.03 10.81
CA VAL A 96 -23.13 -47.02 9.86
C VAL A 96 -22.69 -47.51 8.49
N ALA A 97 -23.39 -48.53 8.00
CA ALA A 97 -23.28 -49.06 6.64
C ALA A 97 -24.09 -48.24 5.63
N ASP A 98 -23.73 -48.34 4.35
CA ASP A 98 -24.42 -47.63 3.25
C ASP A 98 -25.92 -48.02 3.12
N ASP A 99 -26.26 -49.26 3.47
CA ASP A 99 -27.65 -49.73 3.47
C ASP A 99 -28.46 -49.30 4.71
N GLY A 100 -27.84 -48.53 5.61
CA GLY A 100 -28.45 -48.04 6.85
C GLY A 100 -28.34 -49.00 8.03
N THR A 101 -27.70 -50.17 7.88
CA THR A 101 -27.39 -51.06 9.02
C THR A 101 -26.42 -50.35 9.97
N THR A 102 -26.67 -50.45 11.28
CA THR A 102 -25.84 -49.76 12.29
C THR A 102 -25.53 -50.62 13.49
N VAL A 103 -24.34 -50.44 14.05
CA VAL A 103 -23.98 -50.93 15.38
C VAL A 103 -23.58 -49.73 16.25
N THR A 104 -24.02 -49.73 17.51
CA THR A 104 -23.67 -48.71 18.50
C THR A 104 -22.82 -49.35 19.60
N LEU A 105 -21.72 -48.70 19.94
CA LEU A 105 -20.74 -49.14 20.93
C LEU A 105 -20.53 -48.04 21.96
N ASP A 106 -20.39 -48.40 23.23
CA ASP A 106 -19.99 -47.44 24.26
C ASP A 106 -18.52 -47.01 24.05
N SER A 107 -18.24 -45.71 24.17
CA SER A 107 -16.89 -45.15 24.11
C SER A 107 -15.91 -45.85 25.06
N THR A 108 -16.37 -46.17 26.27
CA THR A 108 -15.59 -46.93 27.27
C THR A 108 -15.15 -48.32 26.79
N ALA A 109 -15.93 -48.98 25.92
CA ALA A 109 -15.59 -50.30 25.39
C ALA A 109 -14.50 -50.24 24.31
N ILE A 110 -14.47 -49.14 23.55
CA ILE A 110 -13.51 -48.94 22.46
C ILE A 110 -12.26 -48.18 22.90
N ALA A 111 -12.27 -47.50 24.06
CA ALA A 111 -11.19 -46.65 24.54
C ALA A 111 -9.82 -47.35 24.48
N LYS A 112 -8.96 -46.89 23.55
CA LYS A 112 -7.64 -47.48 23.22
C LYS A 112 -7.65 -49.01 23.03
N ASN A 113 -8.76 -49.56 22.57
CA ASN A 113 -8.96 -50.98 22.45
C ASN A 113 -8.80 -51.44 21.00
N ASN A 114 -7.69 -52.14 20.72
CA ASN A 114 -7.38 -52.67 19.39
C ASN A 114 -8.19 -53.92 19.00
N SER A 115 -9.07 -54.40 19.87
CA SER A 115 -9.98 -55.53 19.56
C SER A 115 -11.16 -55.13 18.67
N TYR A 116 -11.35 -53.85 18.39
CA TYR A 116 -12.32 -53.30 17.43
C TYR A 116 -11.57 -52.72 16.23
N ILE A 117 -11.70 -53.33 15.07
CA ILE A 117 -10.94 -53.02 13.87
C ILE A 117 -11.91 -52.62 12.77
N ILE A 118 -11.68 -51.47 12.16
CA ILE A 118 -12.26 -51.11 10.87
C ILE A 118 -11.32 -51.64 9.79
N ALA A 119 -11.61 -52.85 9.31
CA ALA A 119 -10.79 -53.57 8.35
C ALA A 119 -11.03 -53.04 6.94
N ASN A 120 -9.94 -52.88 6.18
CA ASN A 120 -9.95 -52.64 4.74
C ASN A 120 -9.34 -53.81 3.94
N THR A 121 -8.79 -54.81 4.64
CA THR A 121 -8.18 -56.00 4.02
C THR A 121 -8.58 -57.30 4.70
N LEU A 122 -8.67 -58.36 3.89
CA LEU A 122 -8.86 -59.75 4.28
C LEU A 122 -7.80 -60.61 3.57
N ASN A 123 -7.04 -61.38 4.32
CA ASN A 123 -5.91 -62.19 3.86
C ASN A 123 -4.90 -61.39 3.01
N GLY A 124 -4.66 -60.14 3.42
CA GLY A 124 -3.74 -59.21 2.76
C GLY A 124 -4.22 -58.66 1.41
N GLN A 125 -5.46 -58.96 1.01
CA GLN A 125 -6.10 -58.39 -0.17
C GLN A 125 -7.21 -57.42 0.25
N ALA A 126 -7.60 -56.50 -0.64
CA ALA A 126 -8.77 -55.65 -0.40
C ALA A 126 -10.02 -56.50 -0.13
N LEU A 127 -10.92 -56.00 0.73
CA LEU A 127 -12.15 -56.72 1.06
C LEU A 127 -12.96 -57.06 -0.21
N PRO A 128 -13.48 -58.30 -0.33
CA PRO A 128 -14.40 -58.63 -1.41
C PRO A 128 -15.71 -57.86 -1.23
N LEU A 129 -16.47 -57.69 -2.32
CA LEU A 129 -17.78 -57.03 -2.29
C LEU A 129 -18.76 -57.71 -1.33
N GLU A 130 -18.66 -59.03 -1.19
CA GLU A 130 -19.48 -59.84 -0.30
C GLU A 130 -18.61 -60.80 0.51
N ILE A 131 -18.94 -60.98 1.78
CA ILE A 131 -18.29 -61.90 2.72
C ILE A 131 -19.40 -62.80 3.26
N GLY A 132 -19.40 -64.06 2.83
CA GLY A 132 -20.55 -64.94 3.05
C GLY A 132 -21.81 -64.39 2.36
N SER A 133 -22.86 -64.09 3.14
CA SER A 133 -24.09 -63.44 2.66
C SER A 133 -24.15 -61.94 2.93
N GLU A 134 -23.11 -61.36 3.54
CA GLU A 134 -23.06 -59.95 3.94
C GLU A 134 -22.24 -59.12 2.97
N LYS A 135 -22.44 -57.79 2.99
CA LYS A 135 -21.63 -56.86 2.21
C LYS A 135 -20.29 -56.63 2.91
N GLY A 136 -19.19 -56.77 2.18
CA GLY A 136 -17.83 -56.72 2.73
C GLY A 136 -17.13 -55.37 2.51
N TRP A 137 -17.10 -54.93 1.26
CA TRP A 137 -16.43 -53.72 0.79
C TRP A 137 -17.26 -52.45 1.08
N PRO A 138 -16.66 -51.27 1.36
CA PRO A 138 -15.22 -50.99 1.39
C PRO A 138 -14.53 -51.24 2.72
N LEU A 139 -15.28 -51.18 3.82
CA LEU A 139 -14.79 -51.27 5.19
C LEU A 139 -15.70 -52.18 6.02
N TYR A 140 -15.11 -52.89 6.98
CA TYR A 140 -15.81 -53.88 7.79
C TYR A 140 -15.39 -53.82 9.27
N LEU A 141 -16.34 -53.75 10.19
CA LEU A 141 -16.09 -53.78 11.63
C LEU A 141 -15.92 -55.23 12.08
N ILE A 142 -14.72 -55.55 12.58
CA ILE A 142 -14.32 -56.91 12.97
C ILE A 142 -13.31 -56.85 14.11
N GLY A 143 -12.96 -58.01 14.69
CA GLY A 143 -11.91 -58.15 15.69
C GLY A 143 -12.33 -59.03 16.86
N SER A 144 -11.41 -59.29 17.78
CA SER A 144 -11.64 -60.22 18.90
C SER A 144 -12.78 -59.83 19.85
N ALA A 145 -13.22 -58.57 19.84
CA ALA A 145 -14.36 -58.08 20.62
C ALA A 145 -15.65 -57.87 19.80
N VAL A 146 -15.63 -58.24 18.51
CA VAL A 146 -16.72 -58.04 17.55
C VAL A 146 -17.26 -59.39 17.07
N SER A 147 -18.47 -59.76 17.50
CA SER A 147 -19.10 -61.03 17.16
C SER A 147 -20.58 -60.85 16.84
N GLY A 148 -21.12 -61.72 15.98
CA GLY A 148 -22.55 -61.75 15.65
C GLY A 148 -23.01 -60.44 15.01
N GLU A 149 -24.16 -59.92 15.44
CA GLU A 149 -24.80 -58.72 14.89
C GLU A 149 -23.96 -57.42 15.02
N LYS A 150 -22.82 -57.45 15.74
CA LYS A 150 -21.87 -56.33 15.79
C LYS A 150 -20.96 -56.26 14.57
N GLN A 151 -20.86 -57.32 13.80
CA GLN A 151 -20.10 -57.34 12.55
C GLN A 151 -20.90 -56.58 11.50
N VAL A 152 -20.33 -55.48 11.01
CA VAL A 152 -21.01 -54.59 10.06
C VAL A 152 -20.03 -54.29 8.94
N GLY A 153 -20.39 -54.66 7.72
CA GLY A 153 -19.63 -54.33 6.53
C GLY A 153 -20.24 -53.19 5.73
N ASN A 154 -19.60 -52.83 4.62
CA ASN A 154 -20.03 -51.72 3.77
C ASN A 154 -20.16 -50.39 4.55
N ILE A 155 -19.24 -50.15 5.48
CA ILE A 155 -19.26 -48.98 6.37
C ILE A 155 -18.94 -47.71 5.57
N VAL A 156 -19.77 -46.68 5.74
CA VAL A 156 -19.61 -45.36 5.11
C VAL A 156 -19.56 -44.22 6.11
N ARG A 157 -19.99 -44.42 7.36
CA ARG A 157 -20.01 -43.36 8.38
C ARG A 157 -19.77 -43.87 9.80
N ILE A 158 -19.13 -43.06 10.64
CA ILE A 158 -19.04 -43.23 12.10
C ILE A 158 -19.53 -41.93 12.74
N GLU A 159 -20.47 -42.04 13.69
CA GLU A 159 -21.10 -40.90 14.37
C GLU A 159 -20.92 -41.02 15.88
N LEU A 160 -20.51 -39.94 16.54
CA LEU A 160 -20.49 -39.82 17.99
C LEU A 160 -21.75 -39.11 18.48
N SER A 161 -22.29 -39.57 19.59
CA SER A 161 -23.44 -38.92 20.23
C SER A 161 -23.36 -38.98 21.75
N GLY A 162 -23.87 -37.95 22.43
CA GLY A 162 -23.76 -37.83 23.89
C GLY A 162 -22.40 -37.36 24.38
N LEU A 163 -21.61 -36.67 23.55
CA LEU A 163 -20.45 -35.89 24.02
C LEU A 163 -20.94 -34.74 24.91
N PRO A 164 -20.24 -34.39 26.01
CA PRO A 164 -20.55 -33.20 26.81
C PRO A 164 -20.39 -31.93 25.97
N GLU A 165 -21.25 -30.94 26.19
CA GLU A 165 -21.06 -29.62 25.60
C GLU A 165 -19.84 -28.95 26.25
N PRO A 166 -18.95 -28.31 25.47
CA PRO A 166 -17.84 -27.55 26.05
C PRO A 166 -18.39 -26.40 26.89
N ASP A 167 -17.70 -26.07 28.00
CA ASP A 167 -18.06 -24.92 28.81
C ASP A 167 -18.06 -23.63 27.95
N PRO A 168 -19.07 -22.76 28.11
CA PRO A 168 -19.11 -21.51 27.36
C PRO A 168 -17.91 -20.64 27.73
N VAL A 169 -17.13 -20.25 26.71
CA VAL A 169 -16.04 -19.28 26.88
C VAL A 169 -16.66 -17.92 27.19
N ILE A 170 -16.44 -17.45 28.42
CA ILE A 170 -16.91 -16.13 28.85
C ILE A 170 -16.01 -15.05 28.25
N PRO A 171 -16.56 -14.06 27.52
CA PRO A 171 -15.75 -12.97 26.98
C PRO A 171 -15.07 -12.16 28.08
N GLU A 172 -13.81 -11.82 27.86
CA GLU A 172 -13.00 -10.96 28.71
C GLU A 172 -12.95 -9.54 28.15
N LEU A 173 -12.92 -8.56 29.05
CA LEU A 173 -12.65 -7.15 28.77
C LEU A 173 -11.25 -6.81 29.27
N HIS A 174 -10.40 -6.29 28.40
CA HIS A 174 -9.08 -5.77 28.75
C HIS A 174 -9.12 -4.24 28.83
N ILE A 175 -8.71 -3.66 29.95
CA ILE A 175 -8.69 -2.22 30.17
C ILE A 175 -7.22 -1.82 30.26
N VAL A 176 -6.76 -0.88 29.44
CA VAL A 176 -5.36 -0.45 29.37
C VAL A 176 -5.25 1.06 29.49
N LYS A 177 -4.33 1.51 30.35
CA LYS A 177 -3.90 2.91 30.41
C LYS A 177 -2.55 3.10 29.75
N TYR A 178 -2.49 4.06 28.84
CA TYR A 178 -1.28 4.49 28.15
C TYR A 178 -0.68 5.77 28.75
N GLY A 179 0.64 5.88 28.66
CA GLY A 179 1.41 7.05 29.07
C GLY A 179 1.41 8.19 28.07
N ASP A 180 2.23 9.20 28.34
CA ASP A 180 2.29 10.46 27.58
C ASP A 180 2.70 10.25 26.11
N ASP A 181 3.40 9.15 25.81
CA ASP A 181 3.77 8.75 24.44
C ASP A 181 2.63 8.03 23.68
N GLY A 182 1.46 7.88 24.29
CA GLY A 182 0.29 7.21 23.74
C GLY A 182 0.45 5.72 23.48
N THR A 183 1.57 5.09 23.88
CA THR A 183 1.92 3.71 23.49
C THR A 183 2.48 2.87 24.62
N THR A 184 3.17 3.46 25.60
CA THR A 184 3.64 2.76 26.80
C THR A 184 2.46 2.42 27.70
N VAL A 185 2.24 1.13 27.96
CA VAL A 185 1.27 0.66 28.95
C VAL A 185 1.77 0.99 30.36
N ILE A 186 0.97 1.77 31.10
CA ILE A 186 1.23 2.16 32.49
C ILE A 186 0.54 1.21 33.46
N GLU A 187 -0.69 0.82 33.15
CA GLU A 187 -1.54 -0.02 34.00
C GLU A 187 -2.55 -0.76 33.12
N GLU A 188 -2.91 -1.98 33.50
CA GLU A 188 -3.91 -2.77 32.78
C GLU A 188 -4.66 -3.74 33.70
N GLU A 189 -5.92 -4.05 33.36
CA GLU A 189 -6.72 -5.05 34.06
C GLU A 189 -7.60 -5.84 33.08
N THR A 190 -7.85 -7.11 33.38
CA THR A 190 -8.78 -7.96 32.62
C THR A 190 -9.94 -8.39 33.50
N LEU A 191 -11.17 -8.22 33.03
CA LEU A 191 -12.41 -8.52 33.75
C LEU A 191 -13.39 -9.32 32.89
N THR A 192 -14.09 -10.30 33.48
CA THR A 192 -15.28 -10.91 32.88
C THR A 192 -16.55 -10.17 33.32
N TYR A 193 -17.71 -10.47 32.72
CA TYR A 193 -18.97 -9.92 33.22
C TYR A 193 -19.31 -10.36 34.66
N ILE A 194 -18.82 -11.53 35.08
CA ILE A 194 -19.02 -12.03 36.44
C ILE A 194 -18.23 -11.16 37.42
N ASP A 195 -17.00 -10.80 37.07
CA ASP A 195 -16.18 -9.88 37.86
C ASP A 195 -16.83 -8.50 37.90
N MET A 196 -17.24 -7.96 36.75
CA MET A 196 -17.89 -6.65 36.67
C MET A 196 -19.20 -6.59 37.48
N GLN A 197 -20.03 -7.63 37.42
CA GLN A 197 -21.27 -7.70 38.20
C GLN A 197 -21.03 -7.82 39.72
N SER A 198 -19.92 -8.45 40.12
CA SER A 198 -19.58 -8.66 41.53
C SER A 198 -18.89 -7.44 42.14
N LEU A 199 -18.04 -6.76 41.37
CA LEU A 199 -17.19 -5.66 41.85
C LEU A 199 -17.87 -4.30 41.84
N PHE A 200 -18.84 -4.08 40.96
CA PHE A 200 -19.44 -2.77 40.72
C PHE A 200 -20.96 -2.78 40.85
N ASP A 201 -21.54 -1.58 40.99
CA ASP A 201 -22.97 -1.41 40.90
C ASP A 201 -23.47 -1.77 39.50
N VAL A 202 -24.56 -2.53 39.45
CA VAL A 202 -25.21 -2.91 38.18
C VAL A 202 -26.12 -1.76 37.74
N ILE A 203 -25.81 -1.16 36.60
CA ILE A 203 -26.64 -0.12 35.98
C ILE A 203 -27.62 -0.77 35.01
N GLY A 204 -28.88 -0.33 35.05
CA GLY A 204 -29.99 -0.95 34.34
C GLY A 204 -30.60 -2.12 35.11
N ASP A 205 -31.89 -2.37 34.88
CA ASP A 205 -32.65 -3.42 35.56
C ASP A 205 -32.91 -4.66 34.66
N GLY A 206 -32.47 -4.61 33.40
CA GLY A 206 -32.75 -5.62 32.39
C GLY A 206 -34.20 -5.67 31.91
N THR A 207 -34.99 -4.63 32.19
CA THR A 207 -36.38 -4.43 31.75
C THR A 207 -36.62 -3.06 31.09
N THR A 208 -35.93 -2.01 31.55
CA THR A 208 -35.96 -0.66 30.99
C THR A 208 -35.21 -0.65 29.66
N VAL A 209 -35.91 -0.26 28.59
CA VAL A 209 -35.37 -0.29 27.22
C VAL A 209 -34.75 1.06 26.87
N TYR A 210 -33.43 1.08 26.69
CA TYR A 210 -32.71 2.23 26.16
C TYR A 210 -32.66 2.15 24.63
N LYS A 211 -32.82 3.30 23.97
CA LYS A 211 -32.97 3.38 22.52
C LYS A 211 -32.00 4.37 21.91
N TYR A 212 -31.55 4.05 20.70
CA TYR A 212 -30.82 4.98 19.84
C TYR A 212 -31.62 5.19 18.56
N GLU A 213 -31.75 6.44 18.18
CA GLU A 213 -32.43 6.82 16.95
C GLU A 213 -31.73 6.24 15.71
N GLY A 214 -32.54 5.83 14.73
CA GLY A 214 -32.05 5.58 13.38
C GLY A 214 -31.71 6.89 12.64
N ILE A 215 -31.15 6.79 11.45
CA ILE A 215 -30.99 7.97 10.58
C ILE A 215 -32.36 8.56 10.24
N THR A 216 -32.46 9.88 10.10
CA THR A 216 -33.76 10.56 9.89
C THR A 216 -34.46 10.16 8.59
N ASN A 217 -33.71 9.67 7.59
CA ASN A 217 -34.17 9.46 6.21
C ASN A 217 -34.83 10.71 5.60
N ASN A 218 -34.46 11.90 6.10
CA ASN A 218 -34.97 13.17 5.63
C ASN A 218 -33.79 14.09 5.27
N ALA A 219 -33.52 14.24 3.98
CA ALA A 219 -32.39 15.05 3.50
C ALA A 219 -32.54 16.55 3.83
N ASP A 220 -33.77 17.03 4.06
CA ASP A 220 -34.04 18.43 4.41
C ASP A 220 -33.88 18.70 5.93
N ASP A 221 -33.84 17.64 6.75
CA ASP A 221 -33.67 17.71 8.20
C ASP A 221 -32.92 16.47 8.70
N ILE A 222 -31.60 16.51 8.52
CA ILE A 222 -30.72 15.38 8.86
C ILE A 222 -30.52 15.22 10.38
N TRP A 223 -30.80 16.26 11.16
CA TRP A 223 -30.54 16.29 12.60
C TRP A 223 -31.78 16.08 13.46
N ASP A 224 -32.97 16.35 12.93
CA ASP A 224 -34.24 16.26 13.65
C ASP A 224 -34.16 16.95 15.02
N ALA A 225 -33.81 18.23 15.02
CA ALA A 225 -33.66 19.03 16.26
C ALA A 225 -34.95 19.11 17.12
N ALA A 226 -36.08 18.73 16.55
CA ALA A 226 -37.37 18.63 17.23
C ALA A 226 -37.60 17.25 17.90
N GLU A 227 -36.66 16.32 17.77
CA GLU A 227 -36.65 15.00 18.41
C GLU A 227 -37.96 14.22 18.14
N THR A 228 -38.35 14.18 16.86
CA THR A 228 -39.57 13.51 16.37
C THR A 228 -39.34 12.05 15.96
N TYR A 229 -38.07 11.66 15.78
CA TYR A 229 -37.57 10.33 15.46
C TYR A 229 -38.17 9.72 14.17
N PRO A 230 -38.12 10.43 13.03
CA PRO A 230 -38.78 10.01 11.80
C PRO A 230 -38.26 8.67 11.26
N GLY A 231 -36.99 8.34 11.54
CA GLY A 231 -36.36 7.07 11.19
C GLY A 231 -36.64 5.91 12.14
N GLY A 232 -37.35 6.16 13.25
CA GLY A 232 -37.52 5.19 14.33
C GLY A 232 -36.21 4.94 15.10
N PHE A 233 -36.09 3.75 15.69
CA PHE A 233 -34.95 3.38 16.55
C PHE A 233 -34.17 2.21 15.95
N LYS A 234 -32.86 2.39 15.79
CA LYS A 234 -31.95 1.35 15.29
C LYS A 234 -31.51 0.38 16.39
N ILE A 235 -31.46 0.87 17.63
CA ILE A 235 -31.10 0.09 18.82
C ILE A 235 -32.22 0.25 19.84
N ALA A 236 -32.64 -0.85 20.44
CA ALA A 236 -33.64 -0.86 21.51
C ALA A 236 -33.46 -2.13 22.34
N ASN A 237 -32.77 -2.03 23.47
CA ASN A 237 -32.47 -3.18 24.33
C ASN A 237 -32.71 -2.87 25.80
N ALA A 238 -33.17 -3.87 26.55
CA ALA A 238 -33.23 -3.82 28.01
C ALA A 238 -31.93 -4.34 28.61
N VAL A 239 -31.10 -3.44 29.12
CA VAL A 239 -29.69 -3.75 29.44
C VAL A 239 -29.41 -3.84 30.94
N LYS A 240 -28.32 -4.55 31.26
CA LYS A 240 -27.57 -4.40 32.51
C LYS A 240 -26.11 -4.27 32.16
N GLY A 241 -25.40 -3.40 32.87
CA GLY A 241 -24.01 -3.12 32.61
C GLY A 241 -23.30 -2.51 33.81
N THR A 242 -22.08 -2.09 33.55
CA THR A 242 -21.21 -1.43 34.53
C THR A 242 -20.83 -0.05 34.00
N LEU A 243 -20.75 0.95 34.88
CA LEU A 243 -20.31 2.30 34.51
C LEU A 243 -18.92 2.24 33.90
N VAL A 244 -18.74 2.81 32.71
CA VAL A 244 -17.42 2.89 32.06
C VAL A 244 -16.44 3.66 32.94
N LYS A 245 -16.93 4.70 33.63
CA LYS A 245 -16.15 5.45 34.60
C LYS A 245 -15.52 4.54 35.66
N ASP A 246 -16.30 3.65 36.28
CA ASP A 246 -15.79 2.76 37.32
C ASP A 246 -14.79 1.74 36.76
N LEU A 247 -14.98 1.30 35.52
CA LEU A 247 -14.04 0.42 34.82
C LEU A 247 -12.69 1.13 34.60
N VAL A 248 -12.69 2.36 34.09
CA VAL A 248 -11.42 3.07 33.82
C VAL A 248 -10.71 3.56 35.08
N GLU A 249 -11.43 3.80 36.18
CA GLU A 249 -10.82 4.10 37.49
C GLU A 249 -9.95 2.94 38.02
N ARG A 250 -10.18 1.72 37.55
CA ARG A 250 -9.35 0.55 37.91
C ARG A 250 -7.91 0.66 37.45
N VAL A 251 -7.71 1.29 36.29
CA VAL A 251 -6.38 1.57 35.72
C VAL A 251 -5.91 3.00 36.04
N GLY A 252 -6.50 3.63 37.06
CA GLY A 252 -6.14 4.98 37.51
C GLY A 252 -6.78 6.12 36.72
N GLY A 253 -7.90 5.86 36.03
CA GLY A 253 -8.76 6.86 35.40
C GLY A 253 -8.17 7.50 34.14
N MET A 254 -8.97 8.35 33.49
CA MET A 254 -8.56 9.11 32.31
C MET A 254 -7.86 10.43 32.69
N GLY A 255 -6.91 10.88 31.88
CA GLY A 255 -6.40 12.24 31.94
C GLY A 255 -7.48 13.25 31.49
N THR A 256 -7.56 14.41 32.12
CA THR A 256 -8.51 15.45 31.66
C THR A 256 -8.18 15.89 30.25
N GLY A 257 -9.19 15.87 29.36
CA GLY A 257 -9.04 16.24 27.95
C GLY A 257 -8.54 15.11 27.05
N THR A 258 -8.37 13.89 27.57
CA THR A 258 -8.03 12.72 26.76
C THR A 258 -9.26 12.09 26.13
N ASP A 259 -9.02 11.26 25.13
CA ASP A 259 -10.03 10.37 24.59
C ASP A 259 -10.07 9.04 25.35
N ILE A 260 -11.17 8.32 25.20
CA ILE A 260 -11.30 6.90 25.49
C ILE A 260 -11.56 6.17 24.17
N VAL A 261 -10.91 5.03 23.96
CA VAL A 261 -11.12 4.19 22.77
C VAL A 261 -11.71 2.85 23.19
N PHE A 262 -12.87 2.52 22.64
CA PHE A 262 -13.49 1.21 22.77
C PHE A 262 -13.12 0.38 21.54
N LYS A 263 -12.38 -0.69 21.74
CA LYS A 263 -11.97 -1.60 20.68
C LYS A 263 -12.76 -2.89 20.75
N ALA A 264 -13.37 -3.24 19.61
CA ALA A 264 -14.14 -4.45 19.43
C ALA A 264 -13.27 -5.60 18.91
N LYS A 265 -13.81 -6.82 19.02
CA LYS A 265 -13.17 -8.07 18.56
C LYS A 265 -12.80 -8.06 17.08
N ASP A 266 -13.50 -7.28 16.25
CA ASP A 266 -13.26 -7.11 14.81
C ASP A 266 -12.33 -5.93 14.49
N ASP A 267 -11.57 -5.46 15.47
CA ASP A 267 -10.69 -4.29 15.43
C ASP A 267 -11.40 -2.95 15.16
N TRP A 268 -12.74 -2.91 15.20
CA TRP A 268 -13.48 -1.65 15.17
C TRP A 268 -13.18 -0.83 16.43
N GLU A 269 -12.83 0.44 16.23
CA GLU A 269 -12.59 1.38 17.32
C GLU A 269 -13.65 2.50 17.32
N THR A 270 -14.15 2.83 18.50
CA THR A 270 -14.99 4.02 18.72
C THR A 270 -14.32 4.89 19.76
N THR A 271 -14.10 6.14 19.40
CA THR A 271 -13.43 7.13 20.25
C THR A 271 -14.46 8.10 20.80
N LEU A 272 -14.42 8.35 22.11
CA LEU A 272 -15.27 9.34 22.77
C LEU A 272 -14.41 10.31 23.60
N PRO A 273 -14.86 11.56 23.77
CA PRO A 273 -14.14 12.54 24.57
C PRO A 273 -14.25 12.21 26.06
N TYR A 274 -13.31 12.73 26.85
CA TYR A 274 -13.35 12.70 28.32
C TYR A 274 -14.73 13.05 28.89
N SER A 275 -15.41 14.05 28.31
CA SER A 275 -16.72 14.53 28.75
C SER A 275 -17.85 13.51 28.58
N SER A 276 -17.70 12.48 27.76
CA SER A 276 -18.70 11.40 27.66
C SER A 276 -18.63 10.41 28.82
N ILE A 277 -17.49 10.35 29.53
CA ILE A 277 -17.29 9.43 30.67
C ILE A 277 -17.32 10.18 32.00
N TYR A 278 -16.69 11.35 32.03
CA TYR A 278 -16.70 12.29 33.15
C TYR A 278 -17.57 13.49 32.76
N THR A 279 -18.87 13.24 32.70
CA THR A 279 -19.90 14.17 32.26
C THR A 279 -19.96 15.43 33.12
N ASP A 280 -20.14 16.57 32.45
CA ASP A 280 -20.64 17.77 33.12
C ASP A 280 -22.19 17.73 33.17
N PRO A 281 -22.85 18.63 33.92
CA PRO A 281 -24.30 18.60 34.06
C PRO A 281 -25.09 18.70 32.73
N SER A 282 -24.54 19.35 31.71
CA SER A 282 -25.20 19.49 30.40
C SER A 282 -25.13 18.20 29.60
N VAL A 283 -23.97 17.54 29.58
CA VAL A 283 -23.81 16.22 28.96
C VAL A 283 -24.62 15.19 29.73
N GLN A 284 -24.55 15.18 31.06
CA GLN A 284 -25.30 14.23 31.89
C GLN A 284 -26.81 14.32 31.65
N ALA A 285 -27.36 15.52 31.45
CA ALA A 285 -28.80 15.70 31.28
C ALA A 285 -29.35 15.10 29.97
N ARG A 286 -28.50 14.92 28.95
CA ARG A 286 -28.89 14.44 27.61
C ARG A 286 -28.32 13.07 27.25
N GLN A 287 -27.07 12.80 27.63
CA GLN A 287 -26.42 11.51 27.40
C GLN A 287 -26.71 10.54 28.55
N GLY A 288 -26.79 11.04 29.79
CA GLY A 288 -26.72 10.20 30.97
C GLY A 288 -25.35 9.50 31.09
N ASP A 289 -25.34 8.40 31.83
CA ASP A 289 -24.10 7.65 32.08
C ASP A 289 -23.72 6.77 30.88
N ALA A 290 -22.41 6.65 30.64
CA ALA A 290 -21.87 5.64 29.75
C ALA A 290 -21.67 4.32 30.50
N ILE A 291 -22.28 3.24 30.00
CA ILE A 291 -22.17 1.89 30.56
C ILE A 291 -21.66 0.89 29.52
N LEU A 292 -20.89 -0.08 29.98
CA LEU A 292 -20.60 -1.29 29.22
C LEU A 292 -21.65 -2.35 29.57
N ALA A 293 -22.61 -2.58 28.68
CA ALA A 293 -23.64 -3.59 28.83
C ALA A 293 -23.09 -4.98 28.53
N TRP A 294 -23.14 -5.88 29.53
CA TRP A 294 -22.80 -7.29 29.41
C TRP A 294 -24.02 -8.21 29.42
N TYR A 295 -25.22 -7.63 29.50
CA TYR A 295 -26.51 -8.30 29.39
C TYR A 295 -27.47 -7.45 28.56
N ALA A 296 -28.27 -8.11 27.73
CA ALA A 296 -29.42 -7.51 27.07
C ALA A 296 -30.54 -8.53 26.86
N ASP A 297 -31.79 -8.08 27.02
CA ASP A 297 -33.01 -8.80 26.61
C ASP A 297 -33.09 -10.26 27.11
N GLY A 298 -32.71 -10.48 28.37
CA GLY A 298 -32.79 -11.80 29.00
C GLY A 298 -31.51 -12.63 28.92
N LYS A 299 -30.45 -12.13 28.25
CA LYS A 299 -29.23 -12.89 27.97
C LYS A 299 -27.99 -12.17 28.49
N TYR A 300 -27.09 -12.92 29.12
CA TYR A 300 -25.73 -12.48 29.42
C TYR A 300 -24.82 -12.78 28.23
N VAL A 301 -23.64 -12.16 28.15
CA VAL A 301 -22.58 -12.66 27.27
C VAL A 301 -22.10 -14.05 27.75
N PRO A 302 -21.83 -15.02 26.85
CA PRO A 302 -21.79 -14.89 25.39
C PRO A 302 -23.14 -15.07 24.66
N GLU A 303 -24.24 -15.42 25.33
CA GLU A 303 -25.55 -15.62 24.67
C GLU A 303 -26.14 -14.32 24.10
N TYR A 304 -25.78 -13.18 24.68
CA TYR A 304 -26.04 -11.86 24.13
C TYR A 304 -25.21 -11.68 22.85
N GLN A 305 -25.89 -11.77 21.70
CA GLN A 305 -25.29 -11.89 20.37
C GLN A 305 -24.54 -10.64 19.88
N ASP A 306 -24.70 -9.49 20.54
CA ASP A 306 -23.90 -8.28 20.28
C ASP A 306 -22.67 -8.21 21.20
N GLY A 307 -22.43 -9.21 22.07
CA GLY A 307 -21.31 -9.17 23.02
C GLY A 307 -21.42 -8.01 24.01
N MET A 308 -20.30 -7.60 24.60
CA MET A 308 -20.30 -6.40 25.43
C MET A 308 -20.47 -5.16 24.54
N ARG A 309 -21.38 -4.27 24.93
CA ARG A 309 -21.82 -3.14 24.09
C ARG A 309 -21.92 -1.85 24.89
N LEU A 310 -21.46 -0.74 24.30
CA LEU A 310 -21.57 0.58 24.93
C LEU A 310 -23.01 1.10 24.85
N PHE A 311 -23.54 1.58 25.97
CA PHE A 311 -24.83 2.27 26.06
C PHE A 311 -24.70 3.58 26.83
N PHE A 312 -25.53 4.53 26.45
CA PHE A 312 -25.83 5.75 27.18
C PHE A 312 -27.18 5.58 27.87
N THR A 313 -27.30 6.08 29.09
CA THR A 313 -28.51 5.92 29.92
C THR A 313 -29.18 7.25 30.24
N PRO A 314 -29.69 7.99 29.23
CA PRO A 314 -30.41 9.23 29.48
C PRO A 314 -31.72 8.98 30.22
N ASP A 315 -32.21 10.00 30.94
CA ASP A 315 -33.40 9.91 31.80
C ASP A 315 -34.68 9.56 31.02
N ASP A 316 -34.80 10.03 29.78
CA ASP A 316 -35.91 9.75 28.88
C ASP A 316 -35.73 8.45 28.07
N GLN A 317 -34.60 7.76 28.29
CA GLN A 317 -34.23 6.46 27.71
C GLN A 317 -33.96 6.49 26.20
N ILE A 318 -33.83 7.68 25.60
CA ILE A 318 -33.57 7.86 24.18
C ILE A 318 -32.31 8.70 24.00
N TYR A 319 -31.36 8.19 23.21
CA TYR A 319 -30.24 8.98 22.73
C TYR A 319 -30.42 9.23 21.23
N GLY A 320 -30.81 10.45 20.85
CA GLY A 320 -31.14 10.84 19.48
C GLY A 320 -29.99 11.47 18.71
N GLN A 321 -30.24 11.84 17.44
CA GLN A 321 -29.25 12.61 16.65
C GLN A 321 -28.97 13.97 17.31
N TRP A 322 -30.00 14.61 17.85
CA TRP A 322 -29.84 15.89 18.52
C TRP A 322 -29.09 15.79 19.85
N ASP A 323 -29.22 14.69 20.59
CA ASP A 323 -28.38 14.47 21.78
C ASP A 323 -26.91 14.32 21.41
N MET A 324 -26.60 13.59 20.34
CA MET A 324 -25.23 13.53 19.82
C MET A 324 -24.70 14.91 19.44
N HIS A 325 -25.51 15.73 18.76
CA HIS A 325 -25.16 17.11 18.40
C HIS A 325 -24.80 17.96 19.62
N GLU A 326 -25.61 17.89 20.67
CA GLU A 326 -25.48 18.75 21.86
C GLU A 326 -24.46 18.25 22.88
N THR A 327 -24.12 16.96 22.87
CA THR A 327 -23.27 16.36 23.90
C THR A 327 -21.85 16.03 23.43
N LEU A 328 -21.63 15.95 22.11
CA LEU A 328 -20.32 15.67 21.54
C LEU A 328 -19.82 16.85 20.69
N PRO A 329 -18.51 17.15 20.74
CA PRO A 329 -17.88 17.99 19.72
C PRO A 329 -18.01 17.36 18.33
N GLU A 330 -18.08 18.19 17.28
CA GLU A 330 -18.29 17.75 15.89
C GLU A 330 -17.33 16.65 15.43
N ALA A 331 -16.08 16.68 15.89
CA ALA A 331 -15.07 15.67 15.57
C ALA A 331 -15.42 14.25 16.04
N TYR A 332 -16.35 14.09 16.99
CA TYR A 332 -16.80 12.79 17.51
C TYR A 332 -18.19 12.40 16.99
N TRP A 333 -18.79 13.21 16.12
CA TRP A 333 -20.07 12.85 15.50
C TRP A 333 -19.88 11.67 14.55
N HIS A 334 -20.80 10.72 14.65
CA HIS A 334 -20.82 9.57 13.76
C HIS A 334 -21.82 9.78 12.63
N TYR A 335 -21.42 9.45 11.41
CA TYR A 335 -22.23 9.62 10.21
C TYR A 335 -22.42 8.30 9.45
N TYR A 336 -23.59 8.19 8.84
CA TYR A 336 -23.93 7.17 7.86
C TYR A 336 -24.12 7.83 6.50
N TYR A 337 -23.35 7.41 5.50
CA TYR A 337 -23.49 7.89 4.13
C TYR A 337 -24.49 7.02 3.35
N ASP A 338 -25.59 7.64 2.92
CA ASP A 338 -26.53 7.03 1.98
C ASP A 338 -26.05 7.29 0.55
N SER A 339 -25.41 6.29 -0.05
CA SER A 339 -24.86 6.38 -1.41
C SER A 339 -25.92 6.54 -2.50
N TYR A 340 -27.18 6.13 -2.25
CA TYR A 340 -28.26 6.24 -3.23
C TYR A 340 -28.76 7.67 -3.33
N ASN A 341 -28.98 8.33 -2.18
CA ASN A 341 -29.46 9.70 -2.13
C ASN A 341 -28.34 10.74 -2.02
N LYS A 342 -27.09 10.31 -1.84
CA LYS A 342 -25.89 11.15 -1.64
C LYS A 342 -26.01 12.09 -0.44
N VAL A 343 -26.49 11.57 0.69
CA VAL A 343 -26.68 12.33 1.93
C VAL A 343 -25.87 11.71 3.05
N MET A 344 -25.22 12.57 3.84
CA MET A 344 -24.48 12.17 5.04
C MET A 344 -25.37 12.41 6.27
N TYR A 345 -25.99 11.34 6.78
CA TYR A 345 -26.89 11.40 7.91
C TYR A 345 -26.13 11.21 9.23
N PRO A 346 -26.32 12.07 10.25
CA PRO A 346 -25.95 11.76 11.61
C PRO A 346 -26.53 10.40 12.04
N SER A 347 -25.73 9.61 12.74
CA SER A 347 -26.12 8.29 13.24
C SER A 347 -25.55 8.04 14.63
N CYS A 348 -26.22 8.56 15.66
CA CYS A 348 -25.90 8.35 17.07
C CYS A 348 -25.80 6.86 17.44
N ALA A 349 -26.56 5.99 16.78
CA ALA A 349 -26.48 4.53 16.95
C ALA A 349 -25.10 3.94 16.58
N GLY A 350 -24.30 4.63 15.77
CA GLY A 350 -22.92 4.23 15.47
C GLY A 350 -21.94 4.48 16.61
N LEU A 351 -22.34 5.26 17.63
CA LEU A 351 -21.58 5.46 18.87
C LEU A 351 -21.80 4.33 19.89
N SER A 352 -22.61 3.31 19.57
CA SER A 352 -22.87 2.14 20.42
C SER A 352 -22.21 0.89 19.79
N PRO A 353 -20.86 0.81 19.79
CA PRO A 353 -20.14 -0.35 19.27
C PRO A 353 -20.44 -1.60 20.08
N LYS A 354 -20.47 -2.72 19.37
CA LYS A 354 -20.71 -4.07 19.89
C LYS A 354 -19.40 -4.87 19.91
N TYR A 355 -19.40 -6.01 20.60
CA TYR A 355 -18.22 -6.88 20.74
C TYR A 355 -17.00 -6.22 21.36
N ILE A 356 -17.19 -5.27 22.26
CA ILE A 356 -16.08 -4.59 22.95
C ILE A 356 -15.28 -5.63 23.73
N THR A 357 -13.98 -5.70 23.44
CA THR A 357 -13.03 -6.57 24.14
C THR A 357 -11.92 -5.78 24.80
N GLU A 358 -11.69 -4.52 24.41
CA GLU A 358 -10.65 -3.67 24.98
C GLU A 358 -11.13 -2.22 25.16
N ILE A 359 -10.73 -1.59 26.27
CA ILE A 359 -10.89 -0.16 26.55
C ILE A 359 -9.51 0.44 26.75
N LYS A 360 -9.18 1.47 25.96
CA LYS A 360 -7.93 2.22 26.06
C LYS A 360 -8.18 3.60 26.62
N VAL A 361 -7.40 3.99 27.62
CA VAL A 361 -7.39 5.33 28.21
C VAL A 361 -5.98 5.92 28.24
N TYR A 362 -5.88 7.25 28.32
CA TYR A 362 -4.60 7.95 28.20
C TYR A 362 -4.38 8.87 29.40
N SER A 363 -3.10 9.16 29.69
CA SER A 363 -2.71 10.01 30.83
C SER A 363 -2.71 11.51 30.51
N THR A 364 -2.39 11.88 29.27
CA THR A 364 -2.37 13.26 28.78
C THR A 364 -3.10 13.35 27.44
N PRO A 365 -3.78 14.49 27.14
CA PRO A 365 -4.37 14.69 25.82
C PRO A 365 -3.27 14.53 24.77
N ALA A 366 -3.55 13.83 23.67
CA ALA A 366 -2.67 13.90 22.52
C ALA A 366 -2.68 15.36 22.01
N GLU A 367 -1.53 15.95 21.69
CA GLU A 367 -1.57 17.23 20.97
C GLU A 367 -2.26 16.97 19.61
N GLY A 368 -3.42 17.59 19.44
CA GLY A 368 -4.21 17.47 18.22
C GLY A 368 -3.62 18.35 17.14
N TRP A 369 -3.57 17.84 15.91
CA TRP A 369 -3.26 18.63 14.72
C TRP A 369 -4.50 18.70 13.82
N THR A 370 -4.53 19.74 12.99
CA THR A 370 -5.55 19.96 11.96
C THR A 370 -4.86 20.15 10.62
N LEU A 371 -5.29 19.40 9.62
CA LEU A 371 -4.86 19.56 8.23
C LEU A 371 -5.90 20.40 7.49
N ASN A 372 -5.50 21.55 6.95
CA ASN A 372 -6.36 22.37 6.12
C ASN A 372 -6.31 21.89 4.65
N LEU A 373 -7.47 21.58 4.08
CA LEU A 373 -7.64 21.24 2.66
C LEU A 373 -8.40 22.39 1.98
N ASP A 374 -7.83 23.02 0.96
CA ASP A 374 -8.44 24.12 0.22
C ASP A 374 -8.48 23.85 -1.30
N GLY A 375 -9.68 23.60 -1.82
CA GLY A 375 -9.93 23.44 -3.25
C GLY A 375 -10.64 24.64 -3.90
N GLN A 376 -10.79 25.77 -3.21
CA GLN A 376 -11.51 26.95 -3.76
C GLN A 376 -10.88 27.46 -5.05
N GLY A 377 -9.55 27.32 -5.19
CA GLY A 377 -8.80 27.72 -6.39
C GLY A 377 -9.26 27.00 -7.67
N ILE A 378 -9.96 25.87 -7.55
CA ILE A 378 -10.54 25.12 -8.68
C ILE A 378 -12.08 25.02 -8.62
N GLY A 379 -12.72 25.79 -7.73
CA GLY A 379 -14.18 25.78 -7.55
C GLY A 379 -14.71 24.71 -6.59
N GLY A 380 -13.83 24.11 -5.80
CA GLY A 380 -14.15 23.10 -4.79
C GLY A 380 -14.46 23.66 -3.40
N LEU A 381 -14.12 22.90 -2.35
CA LEU A 381 -14.47 23.18 -0.95
C LEU A 381 -13.25 23.60 -0.10
N VAL A 382 -13.50 24.08 1.11
CA VAL A 382 -12.49 24.15 2.19
C VAL A 382 -12.92 23.28 3.34
N LYS A 383 -11.99 22.49 3.87
CA LYS A 383 -12.22 21.61 5.01
C LYS A 383 -11.02 21.57 5.94
N ASP A 384 -11.29 21.70 7.22
CA ASP A 384 -10.33 21.40 8.27
C ASP A 384 -10.52 19.94 8.69
N ILE A 385 -9.45 19.15 8.56
CA ILE A 385 -9.44 17.74 8.90
C ILE A 385 -8.69 17.56 10.21
N SER A 386 -9.40 17.21 11.27
CA SER A 386 -8.77 16.89 12.56
C SER A 386 -7.98 15.58 12.47
N LYS A 387 -6.96 15.44 13.32
CA LYS A 387 -6.24 14.17 13.55
C LYS A 387 -7.19 12.98 13.67
N THR A 388 -8.20 13.10 14.54
CA THR A 388 -9.17 12.02 14.80
C THR A 388 -9.96 11.65 13.55
N TYR A 389 -10.42 12.65 12.77
CA TYR A 389 -11.14 12.39 11.53
C TYR A 389 -10.24 11.69 10.51
N PHE A 390 -9.00 12.16 10.34
CA PHE A 390 -8.01 11.54 9.47
C PHE A 390 -7.74 10.07 9.86
N GLU A 391 -7.50 9.81 11.14
CA GLU A 391 -7.22 8.46 11.66
C GLU A 391 -8.43 7.53 11.51
N SER A 392 -9.66 8.02 11.73
CA SER A 392 -10.89 7.24 11.51
C SER A 392 -11.10 6.86 10.04
N ALA A 393 -10.72 7.75 9.12
CA ALA A 393 -10.82 7.48 7.69
C ALA A 393 -9.91 6.30 7.27
N LEU A 394 -8.72 6.19 7.87
CA LEU A 394 -7.75 5.12 7.58
C LEU A 394 -8.21 3.72 8.00
N THR A 395 -9.15 3.61 8.94
CA THR A 395 -9.67 2.34 9.45
C THR A 395 -10.99 1.90 8.81
N CYS A 396 -11.53 2.70 7.87
CA CYS A 396 -12.78 2.41 7.20
C CYS A 396 -12.75 1.11 6.37
N THR A 397 -13.58 0.13 6.73
CA THR A 397 -13.70 -1.18 6.08
C THR A 397 -14.76 -1.23 4.97
N MET A 398 -15.41 -0.10 4.66
CA MET A 398 -16.49 0.01 3.68
C MET A 398 -16.02 0.04 2.21
N GLY A 399 -14.92 -0.66 1.90
CA GLY A 399 -14.48 -0.98 0.53
C GLY A 399 -13.54 0.01 -0.17
N ALA A 400 -13.35 1.22 0.35
CA ALA A 400 -12.52 2.25 -0.31
C ALA A 400 -11.01 2.16 -0.01
N ASN A 401 -10.59 1.45 1.06
CA ASN A 401 -9.18 1.28 1.47
C ASN A 401 -8.38 2.61 1.49
N HIS A 402 -8.80 3.56 2.33
CA HIS A 402 -8.15 4.89 2.44
C HIS A 402 -6.71 4.87 2.98
N LYS A 403 -6.21 3.69 3.38
CA LYS A 403 -4.85 3.51 3.92
C LYS A 403 -3.92 2.91 2.88
N ALA A 404 -2.76 3.53 2.69
CA ALA A 404 -1.64 2.99 1.92
C ALA A 404 -0.37 2.92 2.77
N THR A 405 0.58 2.10 2.32
CA THR A 405 1.89 1.92 2.98
C THR A 405 3.02 2.08 1.97
N TYR A 406 4.17 2.55 2.44
CA TYR A 406 5.40 2.69 1.65
C TYR A 406 6.62 2.32 2.50
N ILE A 407 7.50 1.49 1.95
CA ILE A 407 8.78 1.13 2.58
C ILE A 407 9.87 1.95 1.93
N ASP A 408 10.57 2.76 2.73
CA ASP A 408 11.63 3.62 2.23
C ASP A 408 12.98 2.88 2.07
N SER A 409 13.99 3.58 1.53
CA SER A 409 15.33 3.03 1.32
C SER A 409 16.06 2.62 2.61
N GLN A 410 15.58 3.07 3.77
CA GLN A 410 16.09 2.72 5.10
C GLN A 410 15.29 1.56 5.72
N ASN A 411 14.37 0.95 4.96
CA ASN A 411 13.51 -0.14 5.40
C ASN A 411 12.57 0.25 6.55
N ARG A 412 12.19 1.54 6.62
CA ARG A 412 11.13 2.04 7.50
C ARG A 412 9.80 2.01 6.78
N THR A 413 8.74 1.63 7.48
CA THR A 413 7.39 1.49 6.93
C THR A 413 6.55 2.71 7.28
N TRP A 414 6.25 3.53 6.30
CA TRP A 414 5.34 4.66 6.44
C TRP A 414 3.92 4.24 6.07
N ALA A 415 2.91 4.75 6.79
CA ALA A 415 1.52 4.55 6.42
C ALA A 415 0.64 5.78 6.68
N GLY A 416 -0.39 5.94 5.85
CA GLY A 416 -1.38 7.02 5.93
C GLY A 416 -2.26 7.06 4.69
N MET A 417 -2.69 8.26 4.29
CA MET A 417 -3.69 8.45 3.24
C MET A 417 -3.05 8.78 1.89
N PRO A 418 -3.41 8.09 0.79
CA PRO A 418 -3.04 8.52 -0.56
C PRO A 418 -3.48 9.96 -0.85
N LEU A 419 -2.60 10.76 -1.46
CA LEU A 419 -2.82 12.18 -1.69
C LEU A 419 -4.09 12.48 -2.53
N TRP A 420 -4.47 11.58 -3.43
CA TRP A 420 -5.67 11.75 -4.26
C TRP A 420 -6.99 11.65 -3.50
N PHE A 421 -7.03 10.96 -2.35
CA PHE A 421 -8.21 11.01 -1.48
C PHE A 421 -8.37 12.39 -0.85
N LEU A 422 -7.26 13.02 -0.42
CA LEU A 422 -7.27 14.36 0.17
C LEU A 422 -7.64 15.43 -0.87
N ALA A 423 -7.06 15.35 -2.08
CA ALA A 423 -7.45 16.23 -3.17
C ALA A 423 -8.93 16.04 -3.56
N GLY A 424 -9.39 14.79 -3.69
CA GLY A 424 -10.79 14.46 -4.00
C GLY A 424 -11.78 14.83 -2.90
N PHE A 425 -11.32 15.12 -1.68
CA PHE A 425 -12.20 15.54 -0.59
C PHE A 425 -12.66 17.00 -0.74
N VAL A 426 -11.94 17.78 -1.56
CA VAL A 426 -12.14 19.23 -1.72
C VAL A 426 -12.11 19.71 -3.17
N ASP A 427 -11.91 18.84 -4.18
CA ASP A 427 -11.86 19.27 -5.58
C ASP A 427 -13.23 19.63 -6.18
N ASP A 428 -14.32 19.08 -5.64
CA ASP A 428 -15.68 19.50 -5.88
C ASP A 428 -16.60 19.25 -4.67
N THR A 429 -17.93 19.19 -4.85
CA THR A 429 -18.88 19.00 -3.74
C THR A 429 -19.06 17.53 -3.30
N ASP A 430 -18.52 16.56 -4.05
CA ASP A 430 -18.58 15.13 -3.75
C ASP A 430 -17.36 14.67 -2.95
N GLN A 431 -17.48 14.63 -1.64
CA GLN A 431 -16.32 14.38 -0.77
C GLN A 431 -15.99 12.89 -0.56
N HIS A 432 -16.88 11.95 -0.93
CA HIS A 432 -16.74 10.56 -0.46
C HIS A 432 -17.40 9.47 -1.34
N SER A 433 -17.99 9.78 -2.50
CA SER A 433 -18.44 8.71 -3.42
C SER A 433 -17.26 8.00 -4.11
N ASP A 434 -17.53 6.91 -4.84
CA ASP A 434 -16.52 6.25 -5.71
C ASP A 434 -15.89 7.22 -6.76
N ASN A 435 -16.58 8.32 -7.04
CA ASN A 435 -16.17 9.38 -7.95
C ASN A 435 -15.71 10.66 -7.23
N ALA A 436 -15.55 10.65 -5.92
CA ALA A 436 -15.17 11.84 -5.13
C ALA A 436 -13.95 12.55 -5.71
N PHE A 437 -12.91 11.79 -6.07
CA PHE A 437 -11.82 12.36 -6.86
C PHE A 437 -12.25 12.60 -8.31
N ASN A 438 -12.31 13.88 -8.68
CA ASN A 438 -12.71 14.35 -9.99
C ASN A 438 -11.60 14.18 -11.02
N ASN A 439 -11.62 13.03 -11.70
CA ASN A 439 -10.62 12.71 -12.73
C ASN A 439 -10.61 13.72 -13.88
N ASP A 440 -11.74 14.33 -14.24
CA ASP A 440 -11.81 15.27 -15.36
C ASP A 440 -11.08 16.58 -15.02
N LEU A 441 -11.28 17.11 -13.80
CA LEU A 441 -10.52 18.25 -13.29
C LEU A 441 -9.03 17.91 -13.18
N ALA A 442 -8.69 16.74 -12.65
CA ALA A 442 -7.31 16.32 -12.51
C ALA A 442 -6.59 16.15 -13.88
N ASN A 443 -7.29 15.64 -14.90
CA ASN A 443 -6.76 15.55 -16.26
C ASN A 443 -6.64 16.93 -16.93
N ALA A 444 -7.57 17.85 -16.66
CA ALA A 444 -7.51 19.22 -17.16
C ALA A 444 -6.29 19.99 -16.60
N GLY A 445 -5.84 19.64 -15.40
CA GLY A 445 -4.60 20.11 -14.81
C GLY A 445 -4.80 21.21 -13.77
N TYR A 446 -4.33 20.95 -12.55
CA TYR A 446 -4.16 21.90 -11.46
C TYR A 446 -2.92 21.53 -10.63
N GLN A 447 -2.37 22.49 -9.88
CA GLN A 447 -1.27 22.24 -8.95
C GLN A 447 -1.83 21.87 -7.57
N VAL A 448 -1.25 20.84 -6.94
CA VAL A 448 -1.47 20.46 -5.55
C VAL A 448 -0.30 20.99 -4.73
N ILE A 449 -0.52 22.02 -3.95
CA ILE A 449 0.49 22.70 -3.13
C ILE A 449 0.38 22.18 -1.70
N ILE A 450 1.41 21.49 -1.23
CA ILE A 450 1.47 20.92 0.12
C ILE A 450 2.42 21.77 0.95
N THR A 451 1.93 22.36 2.03
CA THR A 451 2.68 23.36 2.81
C THR A 451 2.90 22.89 4.24
N ALA A 452 4.13 23.05 4.71
CA ALA A 452 4.52 22.81 6.09
C ALA A 452 4.33 24.04 6.97
N GLU A 453 4.34 23.85 8.29
CA GLU A 453 4.12 24.92 9.27
C GLU A 453 5.12 26.09 9.14
N ASP A 454 6.36 25.80 8.73
CA ASP A 454 7.41 26.80 8.50
C ASP A 454 7.24 27.61 7.20
N GLY A 455 6.20 27.28 6.41
CA GLY A 455 5.90 27.89 5.12
C GLY A 455 6.63 27.27 3.93
N TYR A 456 7.48 26.25 4.14
CA TYR A 456 8.04 25.47 3.04
C TYR A 456 6.93 24.72 2.31
N SER A 457 6.97 24.66 0.98
CA SER A 457 5.96 23.96 0.19
C SER A 457 6.56 23.12 -0.92
N VAL A 458 5.82 22.08 -1.29
CA VAL A 458 6.10 21.23 -2.44
C VAL A 458 4.87 21.19 -3.34
N THR A 459 5.10 21.16 -4.66
CA THR A 459 4.03 21.15 -5.65
C THR A 459 4.02 19.84 -6.41
N ILE A 460 2.85 19.20 -6.47
CA ILE A 460 2.59 18.00 -7.26
C ILE A 460 1.53 18.33 -8.32
N GLU A 461 1.72 17.89 -9.55
CA GLU A 461 0.72 18.07 -10.60
C GLU A 461 -0.46 17.12 -10.37
N SER A 462 -1.69 17.58 -10.56
CA SER A 462 -2.91 16.77 -10.38
C SER A 462 -2.91 15.47 -11.19
N GLN A 463 -2.25 15.48 -12.34
CA GLN A 463 -2.11 14.33 -13.24
C GLN A 463 -1.27 13.21 -12.64
N ASP A 464 -0.32 13.54 -11.76
CA ASP A 464 0.58 12.58 -11.13
C ASP A 464 -0.09 11.80 -9.99
N ILE A 465 -1.18 12.33 -9.43
CA ILE A 465 -1.86 11.71 -8.29
C ILE A 465 -3.11 10.92 -8.69
N ILE A 466 -3.50 10.91 -9.98
CA ILE A 466 -4.75 10.27 -10.42
C ILE A 466 -4.80 8.80 -9.95
N ARG A 467 -5.65 8.57 -8.93
CA ARG A 467 -6.02 7.26 -8.36
C ARG A 467 -4.86 6.29 -8.15
N ASN A 468 -3.75 6.77 -7.59
CA ASN A 468 -2.58 5.95 -7.30
C ASN A 468 -2.04 6.19 -5.89
N ASN A 469 -1.15 5.30 -5.43
CA ASN A 469 -0.53 5.38 -4.11
C ASN A 469 0.94 5.83 -4.19
N ASP A 470 1.31 6.56 -5.25
CA ASP A 470 2.68 7.03 -5.45
C ASP A 470 3.06 8.16 -4.48
N TYR A 471 2.03 8.82 -3.93
CA TYR A 471 2.09 9.92 -2.97
C TYR A 471 1.16 9.63 -1.79
N ILE A 472 1.71 9.57 -0.59
CA ILE A 472 1.03 9.22 0.65
C ILE A 472 1.34 10.30 1.68
N VAL A 473 0.30 10.88 2.27
CA VAL A 473 0.40 11.73 3.46
C VAL A 473 0.34 10.80 4.68
N ALA A 474 1.50 10.48 5.24
CA ALA A 474 1.69 9.54 6.31
C ALA A 474 1.55 10.20 7.69
N ASN A 475 0.79 9.56 8.57
CA ASN A 475 0.70 9.91 10.00
C ASN A 475 1.39 8.86 10.90
N THR A 476 1.87 7.75 10.32
CA THR A 476 2.53 6.66 11.05
C THR A 476 3.87 6.26 10.43
N LEU A 477 4.81 5.89 11.30
CA LEU A 477 6.14 5.36 11.02
C LEU A 477 6.33 4.06 11.82
N ASP A 478 6.66 2.97 11.12
CA ASP A 478 6.86 1.62 11.65
C ASP A 478 5.69 1.10 12.50
N GLY A 479 4.47 1.49 12.13
CA GLY A 479 3.23 1.09 12.81
C GLY A 479 2.85 1.98 14.00
N PHE A 480 3.68 2.96 14.35
CA PHE A 480 3.42 3.92 15.41
C PHE A 480 3.08 5.29 14.84
N ASN A 481 2.31 6.11 15.55
CA ASN A 481 2.16 7.52 15.20
C ASN A 481 3.53 8.20 15.16
N ILE A 482 3.71 9.15 14.24
CA ILE A 482 4.91 9.98 14.23
C ILE A 482 4.96 10.73 15.57
N SER A 483 6.12 10.70 16.23
CA SER A 483 6.31 11.35 17.54
C SER A 483 6.31 12.87 17.38
N GLU A 484 5.69 13.60 18.31
CA GLU A 484 5.70 15.09 18.34
C GLU A 484 7.12 15.69 18.34
N ALA A 485 8.09 14.98 18.91
CA ALA A 485 9.49 15.40 18.90
C ALA A 485 10.23 15.15 17.56
N ASP A 486 9.57 14.51 16.59
CA ASP A 486 10.12 14.23 15.26
C ASP A 486 9.78 15.38 14.29
N ASP A 487 10.76 15.87 13.53
CA ASP A 487 10.58 16.95 12.55
C ASP A 487 9.54 16.62 11.45
N ASN A 488 9.13 15.35 11.34
CA ASN A 488 8.10 14.91 10.41
C ASN A 488 6.67 14.98 10.99
N TRP A 489 6.51 15.26 12.28
CA TRP A 489 5.21 15.45 12.90
C TRP A 489 4.55 16.75 12.42
N PRO A 490 3.22 16.78 12.21
CA PRO A 490 2.26 15.69 12.42
C PRO A 490 2.11 14.74 11.22
N LEU A 491 2.43 15.22 10.02
CA LEU A 491 2.18 14.54 8.75
C LEU A 491 3.40 14.67 7.83
N LYS A 492 3.68 13.60 7.08
CA LYS A 492 4.79 13.55 6.12
C LYS A 492 4.37 13.05 4.75
N LEU A 493 4.82 13.71 3.69
CA LEU A 493 4.68 13.22 2.32
C LEU A 493 5.77 12.18 2.02
N VAL A 494 5.33 10.99 1.64
CA VAL A 494 6.18 9.84 1.28
C VAL A 494 5.58 9.10 0.09
N GLY A 495 6.32 8.15 -0.48
CA GLY A 495 5.81 7.27 -1.53
C GLY A 495 6.83 7.01 -2.63
N PRO A 496 6.52 6.07 -3.55
CA PRO A 496 7.40 5.69 -4.65
C PRO A 496 7.95 6.83 -5.52
N LYS A 497 7.19 7.93 -5.68
CA LYS A 497 7.59 9.10 -6.48
C LYS A 497 8.06 10.29 -5.63
N VAL A 498 8.15 10.12 -4.33
CA VAL A 498 8.56 11.18 -3.40
C VAL A 498 10.03 10.97 -3.02
N SER A 499 10.88 11.96 -3.29
CA SER A 499 12.31 11.88 -2.98
C SER A 499 12.92 13.25 -2.69
N GLY A 500 14.06 13.27 -2.00
CA GLY A 500 14.79 14.51 -1.68
C GLY A 500 13.92 15.53 -0.95
N SER A 501 13.98 16.79 -1.39
CA SER A 501 13.22 17.91 -0.85
C SER A 501 11.69 17.76 -0.99
N ASN A 502 11.22 16.90 -1.90
CA ASN A 502 9.78 16.65 -2.05
C ASN A 502 9.19 15.84 -0.89
N SER A 503 10.00 15.17 -0.06
CA SER A 503 9.53 14.42 1.12
C SER A 503 9.31 15.34 2.32
N ILE A 504 8.41 16.31 2.14
CA ILE A 504 8.04 17.31 3.14
C ILE A 504 7.45 16.66 4.40
N GLY A 505 7.89 17.12 5.58
CA GLY A 505 7.33 16.80 6.89
C GLY A 505 6.61 18.02 7.47
N ASN A 506 6.00 17.88 8.65
CA ASN A 506 5.27 18.95 9.32
C ASN A 506 4.20 19.62 8.43
N ILE A 507 3.46 18.81 7.67
CA ILE A 507 2.42 19.29 6.75
C ILE A 507 1.22 19.82 7.55
N VAL A 508 0.79 21.04 7.21
CA VAL A 508 -0.38 21.70 7.82
C VAL A 508 -1.46 22.08 6.81
N SER A 509 -1.14 22.20 5.51
CA SER A 509 -2.13 22.48 4.48
C SER A 509 -1.86 21.82 3.13
N ILE A 510 -2.95 21.59 2.38
CA ILE A 510 -2.96 21.16 0.97
C ILE A 510 -3.93 22.05 0.20
N GLU A 511 -3.42 22.77 -0.80
CA GLU A 511 -4.19 23.71 -1.64
C GLU A 511 -4.23 23.23 -3.10
N LEU A 512 -5.39 23.34 -3.75
CA LEU A 512 -5.59 23.02 -5.18
C LEU A 512 -5.74 24.32 -5.98
N VAL A 513 -4.75 24.60 -6.83
CA VAL A 513 -4.67 25.85 -7.60
C VAL A 513 -4.88 25.58 -9.10
N SER A 514 -5.89 26.20 -9.69
CA SER A 514 -6.19 26.07 -11.12
C SER A 514 -5.03 26.57 -11.97
N SER A 515 -4.78 25.92 -13.10
CA SER A 515 -3.92 26.43 -14.16
C SER A 515 -4.29 27.85 -14.61
N SER A 516 -5.57 28.23 -14.53
CA SER A 516 -6.05 29.57 -14.90
C SER A 516 -5.79 30.67 -13.86
N SER A 517 -5.42 30.29 -12.62
CA SER A 517 -5.05 31.20 -11.53
C SER A 517 -3.55 31.31 -11.32
N LEU A 518 -2.74 30.59 -12.10
CA LEU A 518 -1.29 30.66 -12.02
C LEU A 518 -0.77 32.04 -12.41
N LEU A 519 0.28 32.49 -11.72
CA LEU A 519 0.98 33.72 -12.06
C LEU A 519 1.86 33.51 -13.29
N THR A 520 1.93 34.52 -14.17
CA THR A 520 2.82 34.46 -15.34
C THR A 520 4.29 34.64 -14.87
N PRO A 521 5.20 33.72 -15.20
CA PRO A 521 6.61 33.83 -14.82
C PRO A 521 7.33 34.94 -15.60
N PRO A 522 8.48 35.43 -15.10
CA PRO A 522 9.37 36.29 -15.88
C PRO A 522 9.79 35.64 -17.20
N ALA A 523 9.87 36.44 -18.28
CA ALA A 523 10.33 35.94 -19.57
C ALA A 523 11.81 35.53 -19.49
N LEU A 524 12.11 34.30 -19.89
CA LEU A 524 13.44 33.74 -19.93
C LEU A 524 14.21 34.18 -21.19
N THR A 525 15.51 34.40 -21.03
CA THR A 525 16.43 34.74 -22.11
C THR A 525 17.54 33.69 -22.15
N ALA A 526 17.70 33.06 -23.32
CA ALA A 526 18.75 32.07 -23.56
C ALA A 526 20.14 32.70 -23.49
N ASP A 527 21.12 31.89 -23.08
CA ASP A 527 22.52 32.28 -23.11
C ASP A 527 23.04 32.32 -24.55
N THR A 528 23.75 33.39 -24.88
CA THR A 528 24.35 33.63 -26.19
C THR A 528 25.85 33.85 -26.12
N ASP A 529 26.43 33.87 -24.92
CA ASP A 529 27.85 34.06 -24.70
C ASP A 529 28.50 32.73 -24.32
N GLU A 530 29.55 32.33 -25.04
CA GLU A 530 30.25 31.05 -24.83
C GLU A 530 29.34 29.81 -24.66
N ASN A 531 28.16 29.81 -25.29
CA ASN A 531 27.16 28.74 -25.22
C ASN A 531 27.56 27.47 -26.01
N LYS A 532 28.71 26.89 -25.68
CA LYS A 532 29.33 25.74 -26.36
C LYS A 532 29.22 24.48 -25.50
N VAL A 533 29.39 23.32 -26.15
CA VAL A 533 29.44 22.03 -25.44
C VAL A 533 30.48 22.08 -24.32
N GLY A 534 30.08 21.70 -23.11
CA GLY A 534 30.98 21.68 -21.95
C GLY A 534 31.21 23.03 -21.28
N GLN A 535 30.37 24.05 -21.55
CA GLN A 535 30.31 25.29 -20.78
C GLN A 535 29.02 25.35 -19.94
N ALA A 536 29.09 26.00 -18.77
CA ALA A 536 27.91 26.32 -17.99
C ALA A 536 27.04 27.34 -18.74
N ILE A 537 25.72 27.28 -18.53
CA ILE A 537 24.75 28.12 -19.23
C ILE A 537 24.04 29.02 -18.23
N GLU A 538 23.94 30.31 -18.56
CA GLU A 538 23.22 31.29 -17.77
C GLU A 538 21.89 31.69 -18.43
N ILE A 539 20.78 31.13 -17.92
CA ILE A 539 19.44 31.58 -18.31
C ILE A 539 19.09 32.83 -17.50
N THR A 540 18.83 33.94 -18.19
CA THR A 540 18.60 35.25 -17.56
C THR A 540 17.14 35.69 -17.68
N PHE A 541 16.67 36.50 -16.74
CA PHE A 541 15.31 37.02 -16.70
C PHE A 541 15.24 38.32 -15.87
N THR A 542 14.11 39.02 -15.92
CA THR A 542 13.88 40.16 -15.03
C THR A 542 13.64 39.65 -13.61
N GLY A 543 14.47 40.07 -12.65
CA GLY A 543 14.43 39.56 -11.28
C GLY A 543 13.05 39.69 -10.62
N ASP A 544 12.58 38.59 -10.06
CA ASP A 544 11.31 38.46 -9.33
C ASP A 544 11.57 37.51 -8.16
N ALA A 545 11.75 38.08 -6.97
CA ALA A 545 12.10 37.31 -5.79
C ALA A 545 11.00 36.30 -5.38
N ALA A 546 9.74 36.55 -5.72
CA ALA A 546 8.66 35.61 -5.40
C ALA A 546 8.74 34.39 -6.32
N TRP A 547 8.91 34.61 -7.63
CA TRP A 547 9.09 33.53 -8.58
C TRP A 547 10.37 32.74 -8.32
N GLU A 548 11.50 33.43 -8.10
CA GLU A 548 12.81 32.81 -7.83
C GLU A 548 12.77 31.85 -6.62
N ASN A 549 12.10 32.25 -5.54
CA ASN A 549 11.95 31.42 -4.34
C ASN A 549 10.92 30.29 -4.52
N ALA A 550 10.01 30.41 -5.49
CA ALA A 550 9.01 29.41 -5.79
C ALA A 550 9.50 28.31 -6.75
N ILE A 551 10.68 28.47 -7.37
CA ILE A 551 11.23 27.46 -8.30
C ILE A 551 11.54 26.17 -7.55
N TYR A 552 10.90 25.08 -7.97
CA TYR A 552 11.10 23.76 -7.38
C TYR A 552 11.65 22.72 -8.38
N SER A 553 11.65 23.00 -9.68
CA SER A 553 12.16 22.06 -10.70
C SER A 553 12.67 22.77 -11.95
N ILE A 554 13.77 22.25 -12.50
CA ILE A 554 14.36 22.66 -13.77
C ILE A 554 14.53 21.43 -14.65
N LEU A 555 13.90 21.42 -15.83
CA LEU A 555 14.00 20.32 -16.78
C LEU A 555 14.77 20.74 -18.01
N VAL A 556 15.64 19.85 -18.50
CA VAL A 556 16.34 20.01 -19.78
C VAL A 556 15.91 18.87 -20.70
N ASN A 557 15.23 19.22 -21.80
CA ASN A 557 14.54 18.27 -22.69
C ASN A 557 13.60 17.32 -21.93
N GLY A 558 12.87 17.85 -20.95
CA GLY A 558 11.96 17.09 -20.10
C GLY A 558 12.63 16.21 -19.03
N LEU A 559 13.96 16.24 -18.89
CA LEU A 559 14.69 15.53 -17.85
C LEU A 559 15.05 16.46 -16.70
N ASN A 560 14.68 16.08 -15.48
CA ASN A 560 14.95 16.89 -14.28
C ASN A 560 16.47 17.02 -14.03
N VAL A 561 16.92 18.26 -13.83
CA VAL A 561 18.29 18.61 -13.44
C VAL A 561 18.36 18.62 -11.92
N ALA A 562 19.20 17.76 -11.34
CA ALA A 562 19.45 17.75 -9.90
C ALA A 562 19.83 19.15 -9.38
N ASP A 563 19.30 19.52 -8.21
CA ASP A 563 19.56 20.77 -7.48
C ASP A 563 21.04 21.16 -7.39
N THR A 564 21.92 20.19 -7.20
CA THR A 564 23.39 20.37 -7.17
C THR A 564 24.01 20.81 -8.49
N ARG A 565 23.26 20.77 -9.59
CA ARG A 565 23.71 21.12 -10.95
C ARG A 565 23.13 22.43 -11.46
N TYR A 566 22.44 23.19 -10.62
CA TYR A 566 22.07 24.56 -10.94
C TYR A 566 22.10 25.46 -9.70
N THR A 567 22.14 26.77 -9.92
CA THR A 567 21.95 27.76 -8.86
C THR A 567 20.97 28.83 -9.32
N VAL A 568 19.96 29.12 -8.50
CA VAL A 568 19.06 30.25 -8.70
C VAL A 568 19.61 31.45 -7.94
N SER A 569 19.71 32.58 -8.63
CA SER A 569 20.13 33.87 -8.09
C SER A 569 19.26 34.96 -8.70
N SER A 570 19.29 36.18 -8.15
CA SER A 570 18.42 37.24 -8.63
C SER A 570 18.64 37.52 -10.13
N GLY A 571 17.58 37.33 -10.92
CA GLY A 571 17.57 37.51 -12.38
C GLY A 571 18.34 36.46 -13.19
N LYS A 572 18.83 35.37 -12.57
CA LYS A 572 19.67 34.37 -13.24
C LYS A 572 19.57 32.97 -12.66
N ILE A 573 19.47 31.98 -13.54
CA ILE A 573 19.67 30.56 -13.26
C ILE A 573 20.95 30.10 -13.98
N ALA A 574 21.96 29.66 -13.23
CA ALA A 574 23.17 29.06 -13.80
C ALA A 574 23.05 27.53 -13.78
N ILE A 575 23.17 26.88 -14.95
CA ILE A 575 23.08 25.43 -15.13
C ILE A 575 24.47 24.89 -15.47
N ALA A 576 24.90 23.82 -14.80
CA ALA A 576 26.26 23.28 -14.90
C ALA A 576 26.62 22.73 -16.29
N GLU A 577 27.89 22.83 -16.66
CA GLU A 577 28.47 22.43 -17.95
C GLU A 577 28.17 21.00 -18.39
N ASN A 578 28.05 20.07 -17.44
CA ASN A 578 27.83 18.65 -17.72
C ASN A 578 26.37 18.31 -18.05
N VAL A 579 25.46 19.30 -18.04
CA VAL A 579 24.07 19.16 -18.48
C VAL A 579 23.98 19.23 -20.01
N PHE A 580 24.86 19.99 -20.67
CA PHE A 580 24.84 20.24 -22.12
C PHE A 580 26.01 19.55 -22.84
N THR A 581 25.79 18.31 -23.28
CA THR A 581 26.86 17.41 -23.76
C THR A 581 26.98 17.31 -25.28
N GLU A 582 26.01 17.86 -26.03
CA GLU A 582 25.98 17.84 -27.49
C GLU A 582 25.60 19.22 -28.04
N ALA A 583 26.13 19.55 -29.22
CA ALA A 583 25.75 20.76 -29.94
C ALA A 583 24.39 20.57 -30.61
N LYS A 584 23.37 21.22 -30.05
CA LYS A 584 21.97 21.22 -30.51
C LYS A 584 21.16 22.24 -29.71
N ASP A 585 19.90 22.38 -30.09
CA ASP A 585 18.91 23.09 -29.27
C ASP A 585 18.41 22.20 -28.12
N TYR A 586 18.31 22.80 -26.93
CA TYR A 586 17.74 22.19 -25.74
C TYR A 586 16.54 23.02 -25.28
N THR A 587 15.44 22.38 -24.95
CA THR A 587 14.34 23.04 -24.23
C THR A 587 14.67 23.04 -22.74
N VAL A 588 14.63 24.21 -22.12
CA VAL A 588 14.79 24.37 -20.67
C VAL A 588 13.46 24.85 -20.09
N ASP A 589 12.85 24.03 -19.24
CA ASP A 589 11.56 24.32 -18.59
C ASP A 589 11.79 24.57 -17.09
N ILE A 590 11.25 25.65 -16.57
CA ILE A 590 11.34 26.06 -15.16
C ILE A 590 9.95 25.99 -14.55
N LYS A 591 9.80 25.19 -13.49
CA LYS A 591 8.56 25.04 -12.74
C LYS A 591 8.66 25.75 -11.41
N ALA A 592 7.65 26.54 -11.09
CA ALA A 592 7.55 27.28 -9.84
C ALA A 592 6.15 27.19 -9.24
N THR A 593 6.07 27.02 -7.92
CA THR A 593 4.82 26.86 -7.17
C THR A 593 3.92 28.08 -7.36
N GLY A 594 2.70 27.87 -7.87
CA GLY A 594 1.73 28.94 -8.13
C GLY A 594 1.99 29.76 -9.40
N TYR A 595 2.94 29.35 -10.26
CA TYR A 595 3.23 30.01 -11.53
C TYR A 595 3.03 29.05 -12.71
N GLU A 596 2.78 29.63 -13.89
CA GLU A 596 2.81 28.91 -15.16
C GLU A 596 4.25 28.42 -15.46
N ASP A 597 4.39 27.34 -16.21
CA ASP A 597 5.69 26.83 -16.64
C ASP A 597 6.40 27.86 -17.55
N ALA A 598 7.64 28.22 -17.21
CA ALA A 598 8.47 29.09 -18.05
C ALA A 598 9.38 28.23 -18.93
N SER A 599 9.45 28.50 -20.24
CA SER A 599 10.26 27.72 -21.16
C SER A 599 11.16 28.58 -22.04
N VAL A 600 12.37 28.12 -22.31
CA VAL A 600 13.32 28.75 -23.24
C VAL A 600 14.07 27.70 -24.04
N VAL A 601 14.33 28.00 -25.32
CA VAL A 601 15.21 27.18 -26.15
C VAL A 601 16.64 27.70 -26.01
N GLN A 602 17.50 26.88 -25.42
CA GLN A 602 18.93 27.11 -25.32
C GLN A 602 19.66 26.42 -26.48
N THR A 603 20.23 27.19 -27.39
CA THR A 603 21.14 26.65 -28.42
C THR A 603 22.52 26.41 -27.81
N ILE A 604 23.07 25.22 -28.03
CA ILE A 604 24.44 24.87 -27.67
C ILE A 604 25.25 24.64 -28.95
N ASN A 605 26.33 25.39 -29.10
CA ASN A 605 27.22 25.34 -30.25
C ASN A 605 28.31 24.27 -30.09
N SER A 606 28.82 23.79 -31.23
CA SER A 606 29.98 22.89 -31.25
C SER A 606 31.22 23.61 -30.74
N ASP A 607 32.01 22.93 -29.91
CA ASP A 607 33.35 23.38 -29.51
C ASP A 607 34.40 23.11 -30.60
N LYS A 608 34.04 22.38 -31.67
CA LYS A 608 34.90 22.19 -32.84
C LYS A 608 34.69 23.31 -33.84
N ALA A 609 35.76 24.06 -34.09
CA ALA A 609 35.81 25.07 -35.13
C ALA A 609 35.79 24.47 -36.54
N VAL A 610 35.19 25.21 -37.47
CA VAL A 610 35.05 24.84 -38.88
C VAL A 610 35.20 26.09 -39.73
N TYR A 611 36.02 26.03 -40.76
CA TYR A 611 36.27 27.11 -41.71
C TYR A 611 36.00 26.63 -43.13
N SER A 612 35.32 27.47 -43.90
CA SER A 612 35.22 27.28 -45.34
C SER A 612 36.49 27.81 -46.02
N VAL A 613 36.96 27.12 -47.06
CA VAL A 613 38.16 27.53 -47.81
C VAL A 613 37.88 27.54 -49.30
N ALA A 614 37.95 28.73 -49.91
CA ALA A 614 37.65 28.97 -51.31
C ALA A 614 38.90 29.48 -52.04
N PRO A 615 39.45 28.76 -53.03
CA PRO A 615 40.54 29.28 -53.85
C PRO A 615 40.15 30.54 -54.61
N VAL A 616 41.03 31.56 -54.55
CA VAL A 616 40.89 32.79 -55.33
C VAL A 616 41.16 32.47 -56.81
N THR A 617 40.38 33.02 -57.74
CA THR A 617 40.55 32.77 -59.17
C THR A 617 41.82 33.44 -59.71
N ASP A 618 42.66 32.70 -60.46
CA ASP A 618 43.85 33.23 -61.13
C ASP A 618 44.06 32.54 -62.50
N SER A 619 44.69 33.23 -63.44
CA SER A 619 45.07 32.69 -64.75
C SER A 619 46.11 31.55 -64.70
N ALA A 620 46.87 31.44 -63.60
CA ALA A 620 47.94 30.47 -63.42
C ALA A 620 47.46 29.03 -63.17
N TYR A 621 46.22 28.84 -62.72
CA TYR A 621 45.67 27.53 -62.38
C TYR A 621 44.17 27.43 -62.67
N THR A 622 43.66 26.19 -62.66
CA THR A 622 42.23 25.89 -62.72
C THR A 622 41.79 25.35 -61.36
N ILE A 623 40.69 25.89 -60.83
CA ILE A 623 40.09 25.43 -59.58
C ILE A 623 39.29 24.17 -59.85
N GLY A 624 39.52 23.13 -59.05
CA GLY A 624 38.77 21.89 -59.08
C GLY A 624 38.48 21.41 -57.66
N GLU A 625 37.96 20.19 -57.54
CA GLU A 625 37.54 19.61 -56.28
C GLU A 625 37.79 18.11 -56.26
N THR A 626 38.22 17.58 -55.12
CA THR A 626 38.36 16.14 -54.92
C THR A 626 37.00 15.50 -54.60
N ALA A 627 36.88 14.16 -54.70
CA ALA A 627 35.66 13.45 -54.30
C ALA A 627 35.27 13.66 -52.83
N ALA A 628 36.21 14.09 -51.98
CA ALA A 628 35.99 14.40 -50.57
C ALA A 628 35.68 15.90 -50.33
N GLY A 629 35.40 16.69 -51.36
CA GLY A 629 35.04 18.11 -51.24
C GLY A 629 36.21 19.09 -51.10
N ILE A 630 37.46 18.60 -50.99
CA ILE A 630 38.64 19.47 -50.86
C ILE A 630 38.90 20.20 -52.18
N LYS A 631 38.92 21.54 -52.14
CA LYS A 631 39.24 22.38 -53.30
C LYS A 631 40.72 22.26 -53.70
N THR A 632 40.98 22.29 -55.00
CA THR A 632 42.31 22.11 -55.59
C THR A 632 42.60 23.24 -56.57
N MET A 633 43.85 23.67 -56.64
CA MET A 633 44.35 24.61 -57.67
C MET A 633 45.35 23.87 -58.55
N THR A 634 44.94 23.50 -59.76
CA THR A 634 45.78 22.74 -60.72
C THR A 634 46.48 23.69 -61.68
N VAL A 635 47.81 23.68 -61.68
CA VAL A 635 48.63 24.60 -62.48
C VAL A 635 48.41 24.39 -63.97
N ASN A 636 48.04 25.46 -64.68
CA ASN A 636 47.68 25.42 -66.09
C ASN A 636 48.87 25.10 -67.00
N ALA A 637 48.60 24.60 -68.21
CA ALA A 637 49.62 24.33 -69.20
C ALA A 637 50.43 25.60 -69.53
N GLY A 638 51.75 25.46 -69.63
CA GLY A 638 52.67 26.58 -69.92
C GLY A 638 53.10 27.39 -68.71
N ILE A 639 52.52 27.17 -67.53
CA ILE A 639 52.93 27.82 -66.27
C ILE A 639 54.04 27.00 -65.59
N SER A 640 55.13 27.66 -65.23
CA SER A 640 56.23 27.07 -64.45
C SER A 640 57.06 28.14 -63.74
N GLY A 641 57.80 27.75 -62.71
CA GLY A 641 58.56 28.69 -61.89
C GLY A 641 57.81 29.05 -60.61
N PHE A 642 58.26 30.12 -59.93
CA PHE A 642 57.65 30.55 -58.68
C PHE A 642 56.28 31.21 -58.92
N SER A 643 55.24 30.75 -58.22
CA SER A 643 53.86 31.24 -58.35
C SER A 643 53.16 31.25 -56.99
N TYR A 644 52.20 32.17 -56.82
CA TYR A 644 51.41 32.32 -55.59
C TYR A 644 50.02 31.73 -55.75
N PHE A 645 49.47 31.23 -54.64
CA PHE A 645 48.16 30.62 -54.54
C PHE A 645 47.46 31.21 -53.33
N ALA A 646 46.26 31.74 -53.52
CA ALA A 646 45.49 32.40 -52.46
C ALA A 646 44.15 31.69 -52.26
N VAL A 647 43.68 31.71 -51.01
CA VAL A 647 42.35 31.26 -50.61
C VAL A 647 41.67 32.33 -49.77
N ASP A 648 40.36 32.48 -49.96
CA ASP A 648 39.46 33.13 -49.02
C ASP A 648 39.05 32.10 -47.95
N ILE A 649 39.04 32.52 -46.69
CA ILE A 649 38.74 31.71 -45.52
C ILE A 649 37.64 32.41 -44.73
N GLU A 650 36.53 31.70 -44.47
CA GLU A 650 35.42 32.24 -43.66
C GLU A 650 35.09 31.27 -42.53
N PRO A 651 34.96 31.75 -41.27
CA PRO A 651 34.54 30.90 -40.16
C PRO A 651 33.09 30.47 -40.34
N VAL A 652 32.87 29.15 -40.30
CA VAL A 652 31.55 28.54 -40.15
C VAL A 652 31.24 28.34 -38.66
N SER A 653 32.25 27.95 -37.89
CA SER A 653 32.28 27.94 -36.43
C SER A 653 33.67 28.44 -36.00
N SER A 654 33.70 29.54 -35.26
CA SER A 654 34.94 30.24 -34.90
C SER A 654 35.81 29.47 -33.90
N HIS A 655 37.11 29.79 -33.90
CA HIS A 655 38.11 29.25 -32.99
C HIS A 655 38.84 30.39 -32.29
N SER A 656 38.81 30.44 -30.96
CA SER A 656 39.58 31.46 -30.25
C SER A 656 41.09 31.22 -30.42
N GLY A 657 41.79 32.14 -31.09
CA GLY A 657 43.23 32.16 -31.15
C GLY A 657 43.81 32.24 -32.55
N LEU A 658 44.82 31.41 -32.83
CA LEU A 658 45.51 31.41 -34.11
C LEU A 658 45.42 30.03 -34.74
N GLU A 659 44.86 29.94 -35.93
CA GLU A 659 44.78 28.74 -36.75
C GLU A 659 45.88 28.78 -37.83
N THR A 660 46.10 27.64 -38.47
CA THR A 660 47.14 27.48 -39.50
C THR A 660 46.54 27.02 -40.82
N ALA A 661 46.64 27.88 -41.85
CA ALA A 661 46.35 27.52 -43.23
C ALA A 661 47.56 26.81 -43.85
N VAL A 662 47.41 25.52 -44.15
CA VAL A 662 48.46 24.63 -44.66
C VAL A 662 48.25 24.37 -46.14
N PHE A 663 49.15 24.90 -46.97
CA PHE A 663 49.20 24.68 -48.40
C PHE A 663 50.10 23.49 -48.72
N THR A 664 49.57 22.48 -49.38
CA THR A 664 50.31 21.28 -49.81
C THR A 664 50.51 21.32 -51.32
N HIS A 665 51.74 21.07 -51.77
CA HIS A 665 52.12 21.05 -53.18
C HIS A 665 52.38 19.62 -53.64
N LEU A 666 51.63 19.16 -54.65
CA LEU A 666 51.71 17.81 -55.19
C LEU A 666 52.11 17.81 -56.66
N ARG A 667 52.91 16.82 -57.05
CA ARG A 667 53.23 16.49 -58.44
C ARG A 667 53.08 14.99 -58.66
N ASN A 668 52.27 14.60 -59.65
CA ASN A 668 51.99 13.18 -59.95
C ASN A 668 51.56 12.37 -58.70
N GLY A 669 50.78 13.00 -57.80
CA GLY A 669 50.32 12.39 -56.55
C GLY A 669 51.32 12.36 -55.40
N SER A 670 52.59 12.73 -55.61
CA SER A 670 53.58 12.85 -54.54
C SER A 670 53.62 14.27 -53.97
N GLN A 671 53.57 14.41 -52.65
CA GLN A 671 53.77 15.70 -51.98
C GLN A 671 55.24 16.12 -52.09
N LEU A 672 55.47 17.33 -52.61
CA LEU A 672 56.80 17.90 -52.80
C LEU A 672 57.17 18.88 -51.68
N GLN A 673 56.21 19.70 -51.27
CA GLN A 673 56.44 20.79 -50.32
C GLN A 673 55.16 21.12 -49.54
N ILE A 674 55.33 21.66 -48.34
CA ILE A 674 54.28 22.34 -47.58
C ILE A 674 54.71 23.79 -47.34
N ASN A 675 53.75 24.70 -47.36
CA ASN A 675 53.90 26.06 -46.87
C ASN A 675 52.71 26.38 -45.97
N SER A 676 52.87 27.22 -44.95
CA SER A 676 51.83 27.47 -43.97
C SER A 676 51.77 28.94 -43.56
N THR A 677 50.55 29.44 -43.39
CA THR A 677 50.27 30.78 -42.89
C THR A 677 49.49 30.65 -41.60
N ARG A 678 49.97 31.29 -40.53
CA ARG A 678 49.31 31.28 -39.22
C ARG A 678 48.75 32.66 -38.91
N ALA A 679 47.46 32.73 -38.64
CA ALA A 679 46.73 33.96 -38.33
C ALA A 679 45.49 33.62 -37.51
N ASP A 680 44.84 34.64 -36.96
CA ASP A 680 43.46 34.53 -36.47
C ASP A 680 42.55 34.64 -37.70
N PHE A 681 42.05 33.52 -38.21
CA PHE A 681 41.21 33.48 -39.41
C PHE A 681 39.73 33.78 -39.10
N ASP A 682 39.38 34.06 -37.84
CA ASP A 682 38.10 34.71 -37.51
C ASP A 682 38.15 36.21 -37.83
N GLN A 683 39.33 36.82 -37.79
CA GLN A 683 39.55 38.24 -38.11
C GLN A 683 40.12 38.47 -39.51
N VAL A 684 40.90 37.52 -40.04
CA VAL A 684 41.59 37.63 -41.33
C VAL A 684 40.94 36.67 -42.33
N GLY A 685 40.35 37.19 -43.40
CA GLY A 685 39.61 36.36 -44.35
C GLY A 685 40.41 35.73 -45.49
N THR A 686 41.75 35.81 -45.50
CA THR A 686 42.57 35.34 -46.65
C THR A 686 43.91 34.74 -46.23
N ALA A 687 44.37 33.74 -46.96
CA ALA A 687 45.73 33.20 -46.85
C ALA A 687 46.37 33.03 -48.23
N GLN A 688 47.68 33.23 -48.32
CA GLN A 688 48.45 33.04 -49.56
C GLN A 688 49.77 32.33 -49.30
N ALA A 689 50.18 31.45 -50.21
CA ALA A 689 51.49 30.81 -50.20
C ALA A 689 52.10 30.69 -51.60
N GLY A 690 53.44 30.72 -51.68
CA GLY A 690 54.19 30.59 -52.93
C GLY A 690 54.89 29.23 -53.07
N PHE A 691 54.90 28.68 -54.28
CA PHE A 691 55.57 27.42 -54.64
C PHE A 691 56.30 27.53 -55.97
N ASN A 692 57.36 26.74 -56.15
CA ASN A 692 58.00 26.57 -57.45
C ASN A 692 57.34 25.41 -58.22
N VAL A 693 56.52 25.74 -59.21
CA VAL A 693 55.58 24.81 -59.83
C VAL A 693 55.94 24.45 -61.27
N LYS A 694 55.30 23.38 -61.77
CA LYS A 694 55.22 23.00 -63.18
C LYS A 694 53.75 22.78 -63.55
N ALA A 695 53.44 22.90 -64.84
CA ALA A 695 52.13 22.54 -65.38
C ALA A 695 51.69 21.14 -64.89
N GLY A 696 50.45 21.06 -64.39
CA GLY A 696 49.88 19.85 -63.81
C GLY A 696 50.14 19.63 -62.32
N ASP A 697 50.95 20.47 -61.67
CA ASP A 697 51.06 20.45 -60.21
C ASP A 697 49.74 20.86 -59.55
N ILE A 698 49.48 20.36 -58.35
CA ILE A 698 48.23 20.60 -57.60
C ILE A 698 48.57 21.22 -56.24
N ILE A 699 47.89 22.31 -55.90
CA ILE A 699 47.89 22.87 -54.55
C ILE A 699 46.55 22.56 -53.85
N ARG A 700 46.61 22.09 -52.61
CA ARG A 700 45.45 21.97 -51.68
C ARG A 700 45.71 22.77 -50.43
N VAL A 701 44.65 23.28 -49.81
CA VAL A 701 44.76 24.09 -48.60
C VAL A 701 43.89 23.51 -47.50
N TYR A 702 44.47 23.36 -46.32
CA TYR A 702 43.82 22.85 -45.11
C TYR A 702 43.86 23.91 -44.00
N ILE A 703 42.81 24.04 -43.19
CA ILE A 703 42.88 24.80 -41.92
C ILE A 703 43.02 23.79 -40.80
N VAL A 704 43.99 24.02 -39.93
CA VAL A 704 44.20 23.22 -38.71
C VAL A 704 44.41 24.12 -37.50
N ASP A 705 44.26 23.56 -36.30
CA ASP A 705 44.56 24.24 -35.03
C ASP A 705 46.03 24.76 -34.99
N SER A 706 47.01 23.86 -34.99
CA SER A 706 48.42 24.23 -34.91
C SER A 706 49.34 23.17 -35.52
N LEU A 707 50.47 23.63 -36.07
CA LEU A 707 51.58 22.75 -36.44
C LEU A 707 52.66 22.83 -35.35
N THR A 708 53.00 21.68 -34.76
CA THR A 708 53.99 21.61 -33.68
C THR A 708 55.10 20.59 -34.00
N ASN A 709 56.19 20.64 -33.25
CA ASN A 709 57.25 19.62 -33.31
C ASN A 709 56.98 18.44 -32.36
N ALA A 710 55.84 18.40 -31.68
CA ALA A 710 55.51 17.35 -30.72
C ALA A 710 55.15 16.06 -31.48
N VAL A 711 55.78 14.94 -31.10
CA VAL A 711 55.64 13.66 -31.80
C VAL A 711 54.33 12.92 -31.46
N ASP A 712 53.64 13.38 -30.43
CA ASP A 712 52.39 12.84 -29.89
C ASP A 712 51.18 13.76 -30.19
N HIS A 713 51.36 14.78 -31.01
CA HIS A 713 50.31 15.74 -31.34
C HIS A 713 50.05 15.73 -32.85
N ASN A 714 48.85 15.28 -33.24
CA ASN A 714 48.36 15.42 -34.60
C ASN A 714 47.50 16.69 -34.71
N PRO A 715 47.67 17.50 -35.77
CA PRO A 715 46.83 18.66 -35.98
C PRO A 715 45.36 18.27 -36.17
N VAL A 716 44.46 19.06 -35.62
CA VAL A 716 43.01 18.93 -35.78
C VAL A 716 42.59 19.73 -37.00
N PHE A 717 41.91 19.09 -37.96
CA PHE A 717 41.36 19.78 -39.13
C PHE A 717 40.10 20.56 -38.79
N PHE A 718 40.02 21.79 -39.29
CA PHE A 718 38.86 22.68 -39.16
C PHE A 718 38.22 22.97 -40.52
N GLN A 719 37.98 21.96 -41.36
CA GLN A 719 37.41 22.09 -42.71
C GLN A 719 36.29 21.10 -42.98
#